data_AF-A0A2E6VPD8-F1
#
_entry.id   AF-A0A2E6VPD8-F1
#
_cell.length_a   1.000
_cell.length_b   1.000
_cell.length_c   1.000
_cell.angle_alpha   90.00
_cell.angle_beta   90.00
_cell.angle_gamma   90.00
#
_symmetry.space_group_name_H-M   'P 1'
#
loop_
_entity.id
_entity.type
_entity.pdbx_description
1 polymer ?
#
loop_
_entity_poly.entity_id
_entity_poly.type
_entity_poly.pdbx_seq_one_letter_code
_entity_poly.pdbx_strand_id
1 'polypeptide(L)'
;MIKTFTPNLFLLGFAALMFTSAPLNATAKYTLETLNAVLMVPDGETIHRQDVEAMLKTPQWQKLDPNWSQTSGEQISVFRFGATQVIRIIPHVQNRPVLGATRIITLRNGQVIRANAFHSLKVLGAFQVGDHEALLKAHNLNPKSLFVDPSVERIQGFTTHIWYAVPGGLQPVIKVRIPTLRLDDLHEYYINGQDGQLLRRQAVAVFFDGGLEEEMATTDAGGTDDSMGSTDAGTPTPSGSDEVQANVFVHAPHPDGVDADDLVNVSLSGLQNTTAGDYLQGWHFATRNCCKYYTCSSDLVEGQCPLEARRCTDDTESEDAILSELEIAIPTEDLPSAVATFFSGDTLYAKSVFCAELPRAQAQDDNGTLSFNYTPVDKTRGTSESDGLASEEDAFAEVQVYYASQQFFEHIRGVMEDPTFCLEALSMDCNEDGTPVLDDNGQPAWPFRISTNLLMPEFDLQALGAQLFAGLGQSAEEPVVINDYQRLGNAAFVPSMTGSPIEVPDGLDALTEFFNRPYDSNIYLQGVRDFSYDGDIVYHEFTHALVHTLAYGLGQGGYDKYGTHVEGGALNEGWADYFSASFTDDSATGEYGGRGITQGETGLRNADNDKKCPDDLIGEVHEDSTPFSGALWEIRAAVKADLGDEGVADLDQLILGTIAEAEMTETFSDHIAKILAAIPGTLGESWVETANTAFDRHSVNNCVRVYDLVAAEENGQASTNPKAMLMQPAPSSVGLDLAPPVMQFKVSVPANTDDITLIWSQAAGGGLFGGGDVTPLKVLVAETDAPIEWKYEGPNGRTPTPYFADGSTVPFDIQASELIASVGATDNNSGQAPVNYPFNNDSCDAKTYHVSLLSSEGSATLYNINATVSVDAKACGGGTEEELEGETEEEDDSDEDAVAPAAQGCGCNSSDNSQSKATLYFLFVLLLLGFFNRRGLKGRRTIP
;
A
#
# COMPACT_ATOMS: atom_id res chain seq x y z
N MET A 1 -38.43 -6.07 65.70
CA MET A 1 -39.33 -5.10 66.36
C MET A 1 -40.06 -4.32 65.28
N ILE A 2 -41.41 -4.38 65.26
CA ILE A 2 -42.43 -3.39 64.81
C ILE A 2 -41.88 -2.17 64.02
N LYS A 3 -42.32 -1.74 62.82
CA LYS A 3 -43.44 -2.07 61.90
C LYS A 3 -43.28 -1.22 60.60
N THR A 4 -43.54 -1.84 59.43
CA THR A 4 -44.30 -1.36 58.23
C THR A 4 -44.06 0.02 57.60
N PHE A 5 -43.81 0.09 56.27
CA PHE A 5 -44.81 0.22 55.18
C PHE A 5 -44.16 0.28 53.78
N THR A 6 -44.62 -0.56 52.85
CA THR A 6 -44.57 -0.47 51.36
C THR A 6 -45.90 0.13 50.86
N PRO A 7 -46.10 0.68 49.61
CA PRO A 7 -45.86 -0.06 48.34
C PRO A 7 -45.61 0.71 47.00
N ASN A 8 -45.00 -0.04 46.06
CA ASN A 8 -45.27 -0.26 44.61
C ASN A 8 -45.35 0.83 43.51
N LEU A 9 -44.54 0.55 42.47
CA LEU A 9 -44.76 0.51 41.00
C LEU A 9 -45.21 1.76 40.21
N PHE A 10 -44.42 2.14 39.19
CA PHE A 10 -44.84 2.18 37.77
C PHE A 10 -43.62 2.08 36.82
N LEU A 11 -43.84 1.43 35.66
CA LEU A 11 -42.92 1.00 34.60
C LEU A 11 -42.17 2.12 33.84
N LEU A 12 -40.94 1.82 33.33
CA LEU A 12 -40.53 1.74 31.90
C LEU A 12 -39.01 1.95 31.72
N GLY A 13 -38.35 1.02 31.00
CA GLY A 13 -37.20 1.25 30.12
C GLY A 13 -35.84 1.54 30.76
N PHE A 14 -34.99 0.52 30.92
CA PHE A 14 -33.54 0.70 30.99
C PHE A 14 -32.93 0.25 29.65
N ALA A 15 -32.57 1.22 28.83
CA ALA A 15 -31.69 1.09 27.69
C ALA A 15 -30.55 2.11 27.87
N ALA A 16 -29.35 1.70 27.45
CA ALA A 16 -28.15 2.50 27.20
C ALA A 16 -27.46 3.18 28.41
N LEU A 17 -26.36 2.57 28.86
CA LEU A 17 -25.14 3.30 29.15
C LEU A 17 -24.01 2.70 28.31
N MET A 18 -23.98 3.10 27.03
CA MET A 18 -22.75 3.07 26.25
C MET A 18 -21.96 4.33 26.65
N PHE A 19 -20.78 4.13 27.22
CA PHE A 19 -19.80 5.19 27.34
C PHE A 19 -19.21 5.43 25.95
N THR A 20 -19.64 6.52 25.32
CA THR A 20 -19.01 7.07 24.12
C THR A 20 -17.57 7.44 24.45
N SER A 21 -16.63 6.94 23.66
CA SER A 21 -15.31 7.54 23.48
C SER A 21 -15.48 9.05 23.30
N ALA A 22 -14.74 9.84 24.05
CA ALA A 22 -14.75 11.29 23.85
C ALA A 22 -14.12 11.59 22.49
N PRO A 23 -14.83 12.27 21.56
CA PRO A 23 -14.19 12.75 20.35
C PRO A 23 -13.17 13.84 20.75
N LEU A 24 -11.96 13.73 20.20
CA LEU A 24 -11.02 14.83 20.09
C LEU A 24 -11.68 15.93 19.25
N ASN A 25 -12.36 16.88 19.91
CA ASN A 25 -12.51 18.29 19.51
C ASN A 25 -13.70 18.93 20.23
N ALA A 26 -13.44 20.00 20.98
CA ALA A 26 -14.46 21.00 21.27
C ALA A 26 -14.67 21.88 20.02
N THR A 27 -15.20 21.31 18.94
CA THR A 27 -15.68 22.04 17.77
C THR A 27 -17.19 22.27 17.92
N ALA A 28 -17.63 23.50 17.64
CA ALA A 28 -19.05 23.80 17.62
C ALA A 28 -19.70 22.98 16.49
N LYS A 29 -20.60 22.04 16.83
CA LYS A 29 -21.48 21.42 15.83
C LYS A 29 -22.43 22.51 15.31
N TYR A 30 -22.28 22.88 14.05
CA TYR A 30 -23.20 23.79 13.37
C TYR A 30 -24.45 23.03 12.92
N THR A 31 -25.61 23.68 12.97
CA THR A 31 -26.83 23.09 12.40
C THR A 31 -26.76 23.16 10.88
N LEU A 32 -27.25 22.14 10.17
CA LEU A 32 -27.36 22.15 8.71
C LEU A 32 -28.17 23.36 8.21
N GLU A 33 -29.16 23.82 8.98
CA GLU A 33 -29.91 25.05 8.69
C GLU A 33 -29.01 26.29 8.63
N THR A 34 -28.00 26.38 9.51
CA THR A 34 -27.06 27.50 9.52
C THR A 34 -26.16 27.45 8.29
N LEU A 35 -25.67 26.27 7.93
CA LEU A 35 -24.84 26.06 6.73
C LEU A 35 -25.61 26.37 5.44
N ASN A 36 -26.83 25.86 5.32
CA ASN A 36 -27.73 26.15 4.19
C ASN A 36 -27.99 27.65 4.03
N ALA A 37 -28.20 28.37 5.13
CA ALA A 37 -28.37 29.83 5.09
C ALA A 37 -27.10 30.59 4.68
N VAL A 38 -25.91 30.00 4.84
CA VAL A 38 -24.62 30.61 4.45
C VAL A 38 -24.31 30.37 2.98
N LEU A 39 -24.55 29.15 2.48
CA LEU A 39 -24.21 28.77 1.09
C LEU A 39 -25.07 29.46 0.03
N MET A 40 -26.21 30.07 0.41
CA MET A 40 -27.12 30.80 -0.49
C MET A 40 -27.45 30.04 -1.80
N VAL A 41 -27.51 28.71 -1.75
CA VAL A 41 -27.78 27.88 -2.92
C VAL A 41 -29.23 28.07 -3.32
N PRO A 42 -29.53 28.55 -4.54
CA PRO A 42 -30.89 28.53 -5.03
C PRO A 42 -31.38 27.08 -5.15
N ASP A 43 -32.65 26.83 -4.81
CA ASP A 43 -33.21 25.47 -4.83
C ASP A 43 -32.99 24.81 -6.21
N GLY A 44 -32.21 23.73 -6.24
CA GLY A 44 -31.94 22.95 -7.46
C GLY A 44 -30.84 23.50 -8.37
N GLU A 45 -30.09 24.53 -7.97
CA GLU A 45 -28.93 25.00 -8.74
C GLU A 45 -27.63 24.31 -8.31
N THR A 46 -26.81 23.97 -9.30
CA THR A 46 -25.46 23.44 -9.13
C THR A 46 -24.55 24.54 -8.57
N ILE A 47 -23.82 24.24 -7.50
CA ILE A 47 -22.77 25.14 -7.00
C ILE A 47 -21.56 25.05 -7.92
N HIS A 48 -21.03 26.20 -8.30
CA HIS A 48 -19.75 26.34 -8.99
C HIS A 48 -18.67 26.88 -8.04
N ARG A 49 -17.41 26.71 -8.43
CA ARG A 49 -16.25 27.22 -7.68
C ARG A 49 -16.39 28.70 -7.28
N GLN A 50 -16.85 29.54 -8.21
CA GLN A 50 -17.01 30.99 -7.99
C GLN A 50 -18.04 31.32 -6.89
N ASP A 51 -19.06 30.49 -6.73
CA ASP A 51 -20.07 30.64 -5.67
C ASP A 51 -19.46 30.34 -4.29
N VAL A 52 -18.62 29.30 -4.22
CA VAL A 52 -17.85 28.97 -3.01
C VAL A 52 -16.89 30.11 -2.65
N GLU A 53 -16.15 30.64 -3.63
CA GLU A 53 -15.26 31.80 -3.41
C GLU A 53 -16.02 33.04 -2.91
N ALA A 54 -17.25 33.26 -3.39
CA ALA A 54 -18.11 34.34 -2.90
C ALA A 54 -18.60 34.07 -1.46
N MET A 55 -19.01 32.84 -1.17
CA MET A 55 -19.45 32.40 0.16
C MET A 55 -18.38 32.62 1.22
N LEU A 56 -17.14 32.21 0.95
CA LEU A 56 -16.00 32.30 1.89
C LEU A 56 -15.70 33.75 2.33
N LYS A 57 -16.13 34.74 1.54
CA LYS A 57 -15.96 36.18 1.83
C LYS A 57 -17.09 36.77 2.67
N THR A 58 -18.14 36.01 2.97
CA THR A 58 -19.32 36.51 3.70
C THR A 58 -19.07 36.61 5.22
N PRO A 59 -19.67 37.58 5.93
CA PRO A 59 -19.65 37.64 7.40
C PRO A 59 -20.26 36.39 8.07
N GLN A 60 -21.21 35.74 7.39
CA GLN A 60 -21.84 34.51 7.84
C GLN A 60 -20.84 33.37 7.88
N TRP A 61 -20.04 33.20 6.82
CA TRP A 61 -18.94 32.25 6.81
C TRP A 61 -17.91 32.56 7.89
N GLN A 62 -17.51 33.82 8.07
CA GLN A 62 -16.57 34.20 9.15
C GLN A 62 -17.11 33.91 10.56
N LYS A 63 -18.42 33.90 10.75
CA LYS A 63 -19.03 33.49 12.02
C LYS A 63 -19.03 31.98 12.20
N LEU A 64 -19.18 31.23 11.10
CA LEU A 64 -19.16 29.77 11.05
C LEU A 64 -17.72 29.21 11.16
N ASP A 65 -16.75 29.87 10.55
CA ASP A 65 -15.33 29.57 10.73
C ASP A 65 -14.60 30.84 11.19
N PRO A 66 -14.59 31.12 12.51
CA PRO A 66 -13.88 32.27 13.05
C PRO A 66 -12.39 32.29 12.71
N ASN A 67 -11.80 31.14 12.42
CA ASN A 67 -10.40 31.03 12.06
C ASN A 67 -10.13 31.32 10.58
N TRP A 68 -11.16 31.39 9.74
CA TRP A 68 -11.01 31.67 8.30
C TRP A 68 -10.36 33.01 8.02
N SER A 69 -10.49 33.99 8.93
CA SER A 69 -9.80 35.28 8.82
C SER A 69 -8.26 35.19 8.81
N GLN A 70 -7.70 34.03 9.17
CA GLN A 70 -6.26 33.75 9.15
C GLN A 70 -5.79 33.21 7.80
N THR A 71 -6.69 32.87 6.87
CA THR A 71 -6.31 32.37 5.55
C THR A 71 -5.72 33.48 4.69
N SER A 72 -4.74 33.12 3.88
CA SER A 72 -4.14 33.95 2.83
C SER A 72 -4.65 33.58 1.43
N GLY A 73 -5.42 32.49 1.33
CA GLY A 73 -5.99 31.94 0.11
C GLY A 73 -6.59 30.56 0.37
N GLU A 74 -7.00 29.89 -0.69
CA GLU A 74 -7.67 28.60 -0.64
C GLU A 74 -7.50 27.85 -1.96
N GLN A 75 -7.57 26.52 -1.89
CA GLN A 75 -7.85 25.64 -3.03
C GLN A 75 -9.26 25.09 -2.86
N ILE A 76 -10.08 25.19 -3.90
CA ILE A 76 -11.48 24.75 -3.91
C ILE A 76 -11.64 23.72 -5.02
N SER A 77 -12.16 22.56 -4.65
CA SER A 77 -12.59 21.51 -5.57
C SER A 77 -14.09 21.29 -5.37
N VAL A 78 -14.83 21.16 -6.48
CA VAL A 78 -16.29 20.92 -6.46
C VAL A 78 -16.56 19.70 -7.33
N PHE A 79 -16.80 18.57 -6.69
CA PHE A 79 -17.11 17.31 -7.36
C PHE A 79 -18.62 17.12 -7.44
N ARG A 80 -19.08 16.51 -8.55
CA ARG A 80 -20.49 16.23 -8.80
C ARG A 80 -20.67 14.73 -9.03
N PHE A 81 -21.73 14.21 -8.45
CA PHE A 81 -22.13 12.80 -8.46
C PHE A 81 -23.65 12.79 -8.59
N GLY A 82 -24.15 12.95 -9.82
CA GLY A 82 -25.57 13.16 -10.11
C GLY A 82 -26.17 14.30 -9.29
N ALA A 83 -27.12 13.98 -8.40
CA ALA A 83 -27.77 14.96 -7.52
C ALA A 83 -26.91 15.43 -6.32
N THR A 84 -25.77 14.79 -6.08
CA THR A 84 -24.88 15.06 -4.94
C THR A 84 -23.69 15.90 -5.40
N GLN A 85 -23.28 16.87 -4.59
CA GLN A 85 -22.03 17.62 -4.78
C GLN A 85 -21.19 17.57 -3.51
N VAL A 86 -19.88 17.40 -3.68
CA VAL A 86 -18.93 17.47 -2.57
C VAL A 86 -17.96 18.62 -2.82
N ILE A 87 -17.97 19.59 -1.91
CA ILE A 87 -17.08 20.74 -1.94
C ILE A 87 -15.96 20.50 -0.95
N ARG A 88 -14.72 20.49 -1.45
CA ARG A 88 -13.51 20.43 -0.63
C ARG A 88 -12.79 21.76 -0.69
N ILE A 89 -12.43 22.30 0.47
CA ILE A 89 -11.73 23.58 0.58
C ILE A 89 -10.48 23.38 1.45
N ILE A 90 -9.32 23.45 0.82
CA ILE A 90 -8.02 23.40 1.51
C ILE A 90 -7.60 24.84 1.82
N PRO A 91 -7.59 25.27 3.10
CA PRO A 91 -7.19 26.63 3.44
C PRO A 91 -5.69 26.81 3.23
N HIS A 92 -5.27 28.00 2.79
CA HIS A 92 -3.87 28.40 2.79
C HIS A 92 -3.62 29.39 3.93
N VAL A 93 -2.53 29.22 4.66
CA VAL A 93 -2.08 30.15 5.70
C VAL A 93 -0.66 30.58 5.38
N GLN A 94 -0.41 31.90 5.31
CA GLN A 94 0.88 32.45 4.87
C GLN A 94 1.33 31.90 3.50
N ASN A 95 0.40 31.83 2.55
CA ASN A 95 0.51 31.29 1.19
C ASN A 95 0.95 29.82 1.11
N ARG A 96 0.67 29.02 2.14
CA ARG A 96 0.98 27.59 2.19
C ARG A 96 -0.26 26.76 2.49
N PRO A 97 -0.46 25.62 1.81
CA PRO A 97 -1.61 24.76 2.07
C PRO A 97 -1.57 24.19 3.49
N VAL A 98 -2.75 23.95 4.06
CA VAL A 98 -2.93 23.33 5.38
C VAL A 98 -3.48 21.91 5.21
N LEU A 99 -2.64 20.90 5.43
CA LEU A 99 -3.07 19.51 5.43
C LEU A 99 -3.79 19.16 6.74
N GLY A 100 -4.82 18.31 6.64
CA GLY A 100 -5.64 17.90 7.79
C GLY A 100 -6.67 18.94 8.27
N ALA A 101 -6.78 20.09 7.61
CA ALA A 101 -7.78 21.12 7.93
C ALA A 101 -8.76 21.39 6.77
N THR A 102 -8.95 20.43 5.87
CA THR A 102 -9.90 20.55 4.76
C THR A 102 -11.32 20.80 5.29
N ARG A 103 -12.03 21.73 4.67
CA ARG A 103 -13.48 21.92 4.88
C ARG A 103 -14.19 21.09 3.84
N ILE A 104 -14.96 20.11 4.28
CA ILE A 104 -15.75 19.22 3.42
C ILE A 104 -17.21 19.55 3.64
N ILE A 105 -17.93 19.84 2.56
CA ILE A 105 -19.37 20.15 2.56
C ILE A 105 -20.03 19.29 1.49
N THR A 106 -20.98 18.45 1.89
CA THR A 106 -21.78 17.64 0.97
C THR A 106 -23.16 18.26 0.81
N LEU A 107 -23.56 18.44 -0.44
CA LEU A 107 -24.88 18.88 -0.83
C LEU A 107 -25.59 17.77 -1.60
N ARG A 108 -26.91 17.73 -1.48
CA ARG A 108 -27.78 16.92 -2.33
C ARG A 108 -28.95 17.77 -2.77
N ASN A 109 -29.19 17.88 -4.08
CA ASN A 109 -30.18 18.78 -4.66
C ASN A 109 -30.03 20.24 -4.17
N GLY A 110 -28.78 20.72 -4.07
CA GLY A 110 -28.45 22.06 -3.57
C GLY A 110 -28.59 22.26 -2.07
N GLN A 111 -29.01 21.25 -1.29
CA GLN A 111 -29.14 21.34 0.16
C GLN A 111 -27.97 20.66 0.87
N VAL A 112 -27.37 21.32 1.84
CA VAL A 112 -26.33 20.75 2.70
C VAL A 112 -26.91 19.62 3.52
N ILE A 113 -26.37 18.42 3.30
CA ILE A 113 -26.71 17.22 4.06
C ILE A 113 -25.60 16.84 5.06
N ARG A 114 -24.37 17.30 4.82
CA ARG A 114 -23.21 17.01 5.67
C ARG A 114 -22.19 18.14 5.60
N ALA A 115 -21.48 18.37 6.70
CA ALA A 115 -20.28 19.19 6.72
C ALA A 115 -19.38 18.75 7.88
N ASN A 116 -18.07 18.69 7.64
CA ASN A 116 -17.12 18.26 8.66
C ASN A 116 -16.79 19.40 9.62
N ALA A 117 -16.33 19.04 10.81
CA ALA A 117 -15.93 20.01 11.81
C ALA A 117 -14.68 20.80 11.37
N PHE A 118 -14.63 22.08 11.73
CA PHE A 118 -13.56 22.97 11.29
C PHE A 118 -12.37 22.92 12.25
N HIS A 119 -11.22 22.50 11.74
CA HIS A 119 -9.95 22.53 12.45
C HIS A 119 -9.47 23.97 12.69
N SER A 120 -8.81 24.19 13.83
CA SER A 120 -8.21 25.48 14.18
C SER A 120 -7.09 25.85 13.20
N LEU A 121 -7.15 27.05 12.60
CA LEU A 121 -6.08 27.58 11.75
C LEU A 121 -5.04 28.41 12.53
N LYS A 122 -5.08 28.34 13.87
CA LYS A 122 -4.14 29.06 14.73
C LYS A 122 -2.72 28.54 14.55
N VAL A 123 -1.82 29.36 14.05
CA VAL A 123 -0.40 29.03 13.95
C VAL A 123 0.22 28.83 15.36
N LEU A 124 0.84 27.67 15.59
CA LEU A 124 1.48 27.31 16.87
C LEU A 124 3.00 27.52 16.86
N GLY A 125 3.60 27.67 15.68
CA GLY A 125 5.05 27.71 15.50
C GLY A 125 5.49 28.58 14.32
N ALA A 126 6.78 28.53 14.00
CA ALA A 126 7.34 29.23 12.84
C ALA A 126 8.36 28.34 12.12
N PHE A 127 8.53 28.54 10.82
CA PHE A 127 9.60 27.94 10.04
C PHE A 127 10.94 28.55 10.46
N GLN A 128 11.69 27.85 11.30
CA GLN A 128 13.04 28.19 11.75
C GLN A 128 14.10 27.34 11.05
N VAL A 129 13.74 26.10 10.70
CA VAL A 129 14.54 25.18 9.89
C VAL A 129 14.47 25.65 8.44
N GLY A 130 15.62 25.74 7.78
CA GLY A 130 15.70 26.02 6.34
C GLY A 130 15.67 24.74 5.50
N ASP A 131 15.39 24.88 4.21
CA ASP A 131 15.28 23.77 3.24
C ASP A 131 16.50 22.84 3.28
N HIS A 132 17.69 23.44 3.30
CA HIS A 132 18.94 22.69 3.36
C HIS A 132 19.10 21.85 4.62
N GLU A 133 18.72 22.37 5.79
CA GLU A 133 18.79 21.61 7.04
C GLU A 133 17.75 20.49 7.07
N ALA A 134 16.52 20.75 6.59
CA ALA A 134 15.48 19.74 6.49
C ALA A 134 15.89 18.61 5.53
N LEU A 135 16.50 18.96 4.40
CA LEU A 135 17.00 18.00 3.43
C LEU A 135 18.15 17.16 3.97
N LEU A 136 19.15 17.77 4.61
CA LEU A 136 20.24 17.02 5.25
C LEU A 136 19.70 16.03 6.29
N LYS A 137 18.67 16.42 7.04
CA LYS A 137 18.03 15.54 8.02
C LYS A 137 17.34 14.36 7.33
N ALA A 138 16.57 14.60 6.27
CA ALA A 138 15.92 13.55 5.50
C ALA A 138 16.94 12.63 4.81
N HIS A 139 18.00 13.18 4.22
CA HIS A 139 19.12 12.45 3.63
C HIS A 139 19.79 11.51 4.65
N ASN A 140 20.12 12.01 5.85
CA ASN A 140 20.72 11.18 6.90
C ASN A 140 19.77 10.10 7.45
N LEU A 141 18.46 10.22 7.20
CA LEU A 141 17.44 9.23 7.55
C LEU A 141 17.16 8.26 6.39
N ASN A 142 17.75 8.50 5.22
CA ASN A 142 17.62 7.65 4.03
C ASN A 142 19.01 7.22 3.53
N PRO A 143 19.54 6.06 3.96
CA PRO A 143 20.82 5.58 3.47
C PRO A 143 20.82 5.33 1.96
N LYS A 144 19.66 5.26 1.31
CA LYS A 144 19.51 4.99 -0.13
C LYS A 144 19.36 6.25 -0.98
N SER A 145 19.65 7.42 -0.40
CA SER A 145 19.64 8.71 -1.08
C SER A 145 20.64 8.73 -2.24
N LEU A 146 20.23 9.26 -3.40
CA LEU A 146 21.16 9.50 -4.53
C LEU A 146 22.04 10.74 -4.36
N PHE A 147 21.73 11.63 -3.42
CA PHE A 147 22.64 12.73 -3.07
C PHE A 147 23.94 12.19 -2.46
N VAL A 148 25.09 12.68 -2.93
CA VAL A 148 26.42 12.38 -2.40
C VAL A 148 26.77 13.34 -1.26
N ASP A 149 26.47 14.63 -1.44
CA ASP A 149 26.56 15.66 -0.40
C ASP A 149 25.52 16.76 -0.69
N PRO A 150 24.36 16.76 0.02
CA PRO A 150 23.31 17.74 -0.17
C PRO A 150 23.72 19.19 0.15
N SER A 151 24.92 19.41 0.72
CA SER A 151 25.45 20.75 1.04
C SER A 151 26.14 21.46 -0.10
N VAL A 152 26.52 20.73 -1.15
CA VAL A 152 27.15 21.29 -2.35
C VAL A 152 26.33 21.06 -3.62
N GLU A 153 25.33 20.19 -3.55
CA GLU A 153 24.40 19.91 -4.64
C GLU A 153 23.27 20.95 -4.75
N ARG A 154 22.62 20.99 -5.91
CA ARG A 154 21.46 21.86 -6.13
C ARG A 154 20.21 21.16 -5.64
N ILE A 155 19.65 21.72 -4.56
CA ILE A 155 18.58 21.08 -3.80
C ILE A 155 17.22 21.79 -3.92
N GLN A 156 17.10 22.76 -4.82
CA GLN A 156 15.83 23.44 -5.04
C GLN A 156 14.83 22.45 -5.63
N GLY A 157 13.60 22.44 -5.10
CA GLY A 157 12.52 21.58 -5.55
C GLY A 157 12.30 20.29 -4.74
N PHE A 158 13.21 19.90 -3.85
CA PHE A 158 13.01 18.71 -3.01
C PHE A 158 12.25 18.97 -1.71
N THR A 159 11.91 20.23 -1.43
CA THR A 159 11.24 20.63 -0.20
C THR A 159 9.99 21.45 -0.47
N THR A 160 8.89 21.11 0.20
CA THR A 160 7.63 21.87 0.15
C THR A 160 7.20 22.27 1.56
N HIS A 161 6.91 23.55 1.75
CA HIS A 161 6.50 24.08 3.05
C HIS A 161 4.98 24.03 3.17
N ILE A 162 4.49 23.33 4.19
CA ILE A 162 3.07 23.19 4.46
C ILE A 162 2.77 23.50 5.93
N TRP A 163 1.50 23.74 6.22
CA TRP A 163 1.00 23.66 7.57
C TRP A 163 0.34 22.30 7.79
N TYR A 164 0.59 21.68 8.93
CA TYR A 164 -0.06 20.44 9.31
C TYR A 164 -1.01 20.72 10.48
N ALA A 165 -2.27 20.32 10.34
CA ALA A 165 -3.27 20.47 11.38
C ALA A 165 -2.99 19.50 12.53
N VAL A 166 -2.89 20.03 13.74
CA VAL A 166 -2.70 19.27 14.98
C VAL A 166 -3.72 19.74 16.02
N PRO A 167 -3.94 19.00 17.12
CA PRO A 167 -4.81 19.47 18.19
C PRO A 167 -4.43 20.87 18.67
N GLY A 168 -5.35 21.83 18.51
CA GLY A 168 -5.19 23.22 18.95
C GLY A 168 -4.69 24.21 17.89
N GLY A 169 -4.20 23.78 16.73
CA GLY A 169 -3.72 24.70 15.69
C GLY A 169 -2.87 24.07 14.60
N LEU A 170 -1.97 24.86 14.02
CA LEU A 170 -1.13 24.50 12.89
C LEU A 170 0.34 24.43 13.29
N GLN A 171 1.00 23.32 12.94
CA GLN A 171 2.43 23.12 13.10
C GLN A 171 3.15 23.33 11.75
N PRO A 172 4.30 24.03 11.72
CA PRO A 172 5.05 24.20 10.48
C PRO A 172 5.70 22.87 10.10
N VAL A 173 5.57 22.46 8.84
CA VAL A 173 6.19 21.22 8.32
C VAL A 173 6.84 21.48 6.97
N ILE A 174 8.06 20.98 6.82
CA ILE A 174 8.79 20.93 5.55
C ILE A 174 8.70 19.49 5.09
N LYS A 175 7.88 19.23 4.06
CA LYS A 175 7.88 17.96 3.34
C LYS A 175 9.15 17.89 2.53
N VAL A 176 9.91 16.81 2.67
CA VAL A 176 11.14 16.57 1.94
C VAL A 176 11.02 15.26 1.19
N ARG A 177 11.27 15.25 -0.11
CA ARG A 177 11.35 14.01 -0.89
C ARG A 177 12.80 13.81 -1.32
N ILE A 178 13.36 12.64 -1.06
CA ILE A 178 14.77 12.32 -1.39
C ILE A 178 14.76 11.40 -2.62
N PRO A 179 15.50 11.71 -3.69
CA PRO A 179 15.59 10.84 -4.85
C PRO A 179 16.34 9.56 -4.49
N THR A 180 15.80 8.43 -4.94
CA THR A 180 16.34 7.08 -4.74
C THR A 180 16.41 6.37 -6.08
N LEU A 181 17.29 5.37 -6.22
CA LEU A 181 17.37 4.57 -7.45
C LEU A 181 16.10 3.73 -7.68
N ARG A 182 15.50 3.27 -6.57
CA ARG A 182 14.29 2.44 -6.58
C ARG A 182 13.08 3.22 -6.10
N LEU A 183 11.94 2.97 -6.72
CA LEU A 183 10.67 3.65 -6.37
C LEU A 183 10.13 3.20 -5.00
N ASP A 184 10.38 1.98 -4.57
CA ASP A 184 9.96 1.47 -3.25
C ASP A 184 10.73 2.13 -2.09
N ASP A 185 11.89 2.69 -2.39
CA ASP A 185 12.69 3.47 -1.44
C ASP A 185 12.32 4.95 -1.42
N LEU A 186 11.48 5.40 -2.37
CA LEU A 186 11.06 6.79 -2.49
C LEU A 186 10.06 7.16 -1.39
N HIS A 187 10.52 7.98 -0.45
CA HIS A 187 9.72 8.43 0.69
C HIS A 187 9.65 9.96 0.78
N GLU A 188 8.53 10.43 1.31
CA GLU A 188 8.38 11.77 1.86
C GLU A 188 8.66 11.77 3.37
N TYR A 189 9.51 12.71 3.77
CA TYR A 189 9.89 12.99 5.14
C TYR A 189 9.23 14.30 5.57
N TYR A 190 8.40 14.22 6.61
CA TYR A 190 7.70 15.37 7.18
C TYR A 190 8.56 15.90 8.32
N ILE A 191 9.35 16.93 8.05
CA ILE A 191 10.27 17.53 9.02
C ILE A 191 9.58 18.70 9.71
N ASN A 192 9.59 18.75 11.04
CA ASN A 192 9.06 19.88 11.79
C ASN A 192 9.82 21.15 11.43
N GLY A 193 9.15 22.14 10.84
CA GLY A 193 9.77 23.39 10.42
C GLY A 193 10.33 24.23 11.57
N GLN A 194 10.00 23.93 12.83
CA GLN A 194 10.46 24.70 13.99
C GLN A 194 11.74 24.15 14.64
N ASP A 195 11.86 22.84 14.81
CA ASP A 195 13.00 22.19 15.50
C ASP A 195 13.71 21.13 14.64
N GLY A 196 13.12 20.80 13.49
CA GLY A 196 13.60 19.85 12.52
C GLY A 196 13.53 18.40 12.99
N GLN A 197 12.66 18.08 13.96
CA GLN A 197 12.36 16.69 14.27
C GLN A 197 11.62 16.02 13.10
N LEU A 198 11.93 14.76 12.82
CA LEU A 198 11.11 13.94 11.94
C LEU A 198 9.74 13.73 12.60
N LEU A 199 8.67 14.12 11.91
CA LEU A 199 7.29 13.93 12.33
C LEU A 199 6.71 12.64 11.77
N ARG A 200 6.99 12.34 10.50
CA ARG A 200 6.47 11.16 9.79
C ARG A 200 7.34 10.84 8.58
N ARG A 201 7.45 9.56 8.23
CA ARG A 201 7.92 9.07 6.93
C ARG A 201 6.74 8.42 6.19
N GLN A 202 6.60 8.67 4.90
CA GLN A 202 5.52 8.12 4.07
C GLN A 202 6.06 7.66 2.72
N ALA A 203 5.67 6.47 2.27
CA ALA A 203 5.99 6.00 0.91
C ALA A 203 5.28 6.88 -0.12
N VAL A 204 5.96 7.16 -1.23
CA VAL A 204 5.44 8.02 -2.30
C VAL A 204 4.63 7.23 -3.31
N ALA A 205 5.21 6.17 -3.85
CA ALA A 205 4.56 5.27 -4.78
C ALA A 205 3.55 4.40 -4.01
N VAL A 206 2.34 4.34 -4.53
CA VAL A 206 1.33 3.37 -4.12
C VAL A 206 1.45 2.25 -5.14
N PHE A 207 2.07 1.15 -4.72
CA PHE A 207 2.28 0.00 -5.58
C PHE A 207 1.06 -0.89 -5.53
N PHE A 208 0.72 -1.55 -6.63
CA PHE A 208 -0.14 -2.72 -6.68
C PHE A 208 0.74 -3.96 -6.56
N ASP A 209 1.15 -4.29 -5.33
CA ASP A 209 2.11 -5.37 -5.10
C ASP A 209 1.49 -6.73 -5.43
N GLY A 210 2.14 -7.48 -6.33
CA GLY A 210 1.92 -8.90 -6.50
C GLY A 210 2.92 -9.65 -5.63
N GLY A 211 2.49 -10.10 -4.45
CA GLY A 211 3.39 -10.62 -3.42
C GLY A 211 4.40 -11.70 -3.86
N LEU A 212 5.61 -11.57 -3.29
CA LEU A 212 6.65 -12.58 -2.98
C LEU A 212 6.79 -13.81 -3.90
N GLU A 213 7.85 -13.81 -4.72
CA GLU A 213 8.38 -15.01 -5.39
C GLU A 213 9.01 -15.99 -4.39
N GLU A 214 8.44 -17.19 -4.22
CA GLU A 214 9.17 -18.40 -3.82
C GLU A 214 9.01 -19.51 -4.87
N GLU A 215 10.12 -20.23 -5.10
CA GLU A 215 10.45 -21.11 -6.22
C GLU A 215 9.35 -22.05 -6.77
N MET A 216 9.38 -22.18 -8.10
CA MET A 216 8.62 -23.11 -8.95
C MET A 216 8.46 -24.53 -8.39
N ALA A 217 7.22 -24.97 -8.22
CA ALA A 217 6.84 -26.38 -8.29
C ALA A 217 5.62 -26.57 -9.19
N THR A 218 5.81 -27.30 -10.29
CA THR A 218 4.81 -27.57 -11.34
C THR A 218 3.75 -28.58 -10.88
N THR A 219 2.47 -28.24 -10.96
CA THR A 219 1.39 -29.24 -11.12
C THR A 219 0.22 -28.73 -11.95
N ASP A 220 -0.14 -29.50 -12.97
CA ASP A 220 -1.33 -29.37 -13.83
C ASP A 220 -2.64 -29.31 -13.04
N ALA A 221 -3.53 -28.39 -13.41
CA ALA A 221 -4.97 -28.53 -13.22
C ALA A 221 -5.70 -27.91 -14.42
N GLY A 222 -6.64 -28.64 -15.00
CA GLY A 222 -7.45 -28.22 -16.13
C GLY A 222 -8.95 -28.21 -15.82
N GLY A 223 -9.71 -27.53 -16.68
CA GLY A 223 -11.19 -27.54 -16.76
C GLY A 223 -11.81 -26.14 -16.67
N THR A 224 -11.98 -25.40 -17.78
CA THR A 224 -13.14 -25.31 -18.72
C THR A 224 -14.17 -24.21 -18.38
N ASP A 225 -14.00 -23.06 -19.05
CA ASP A 225 -14.94 -22.30 -19.93
C ASP A 225 -16.47 -22.36 -19.69
N ASP A 226 -17.12 -21.19 -19.58
CA ASP A 226 -17.97 -20.61 -20.66
C ASP A 226 -18.74 -19.32 -20.25
N SER A 227 -18.55 -18.28 -21.08
CA SER A 227 -19.48 -17.22 -21.49
C SER A 227 -19.74 -15.97 -20.61
N MET A 228 -18.96 -14.91 -20.85
CA MET A 228 -19.34 -13.52 -20.54
C MET A 228 -20.09 -12.89 -21.72
N GLY A 229 -21.26 -12.32 -21.45
CA GLY A 229 -22.06 -11.56 -22.39
C GLY A 229 -21.74 -10.08 -22.32
N SER A 230 -21.11 -9.54 -23.36
CA SER A 230 -20.91 -8.11 -23.57
C SER A 230 -22.25 -7.36 -23.65
N THR A 231 -22.48 -6.42 -22.73
CA THR A 231 -23.53 -5.41 -22.85
C THR A 231 -22.90 -4.06 -23.19
N ASP A 232 -23.18 -3.64 -24.42
CA ASP A 232 -22.82 -2.39 -25.07
C ASP A 232 -23.43 -1.18 -24.33
N ALA A 233 -22.62 -0.49 -23.53
CA ALA A 233 -22.97 0.77 -22.88
C ALA A 233 -22.65 1.93 -23.83
N GLY A 234 -23.67 2.43 -24.54
CA GLY A 234 -23.52 3.47 -25.55
C GLY A 234 -23.02 4.80 -24.99
N THR A 235 -21.88 5.26 -25.49
CA THR A 235 -21.30 6.60 -25.24
C THR A 235 -21.77 7.63 -26.28
N PRO A 236 -21.97 8.92 -25.90
CA PRO A 236 -22.19 10.00 -26.84
C PRO A 236 -20.84 10.58 -27.32
N THR A 237 -20.57 10.46 -28.62
CA THR A 237 -19.34 10.92 -29.29
C THR A 237 -19.34 12.44 -29.53
N PRO A 238 -18.26 13.17 -29.24
CA PRO A 238 -17.99 14.47 -29.85
C PRO A 238 -17.64 14.25 -31.33
N SER A 239 -18.38 14.87 -32.24
CA SER A 239 -18.13 14.74 -33.67
C SER A 239 -16.86 15.50 -34.09
N GLY A 240 -15.79 14.78 -34.45
CA GLY A 240 -14.70 15.35 -35.24
C GLY A 240 -13.28 14.86 -34.94
N SER A 241 -13.01 13.58 -35.14
CA SER A 241 -11.69 13.08 -35.57
C SER A 241 -11.92 11.82 -36.41
N ASP A 242 -11.09 11.58 -37.42
CA ASP A 242 -11.14 10.35 -38.19
C ASP A 242 -10.89 9.16 -37.22
N GLU A 243 -11.79 8.18 -37.17
CA GLU A 243 -11.72 7.03 -36.25
C GLU A 243 -10.44 6.21 -36.49
N VAL A 244 -9.38 6.49 -35.72
CA VAL A 244 -8.12 5.73 -35.77
C VAL A 244 -8.33 4.38 -35.09
N GLN A 245 -8.07 3.29 -35.81
CA GLN A 245 -8.34 1.94 -35.33
C GLN A 245 -7.16 1.38 -34.53
N ALA A 246 -7.42 0.48 -33.59
CA ALA A 246 -6.40 -0.30 -32.90
C ALA A 246 -6.92 -1.72 -32.63
N ASN A 247 -6.00 -2.68 -32.49
CA ASN A 247 -6.29 -4.00 -31.95
C ASN A 247 -5.85 -4.01 -30.49
N VAL A 248 -6.76 -4.38 -29.59
CA VAL A 248 -6.55 -4.34 -28.13
C VAL A 248 -7.24 -5.53 -27.48
N PHE A 249 -6.85 -5.84 -26.24
CA PHE A 249 -7.69 -6.63 -25.33
C PHE A 249 -8.77 -5.72 -24.73
N VAL A 250 -10.01 -6.19 -24.63
CA VAL A 250 -11.11 -5.39 -24.06
C VAL A 250 -10.81 -5.05 -22.59
N HIS A 251 -10.45 -6.06 -21.81
CA HIS A 251 -10.01 -5.92 -20.43
C HIS A 251 -8.59 -6.46 -20.31
N ALA A 252 -8.41 -7.77 -20.43
CA ALA A 252 -7.11 -8.42 -20.35
C ALA A 252 -7.01 -9.60 -21.34
N PRO A 253 -5.79 -10.10 -21.64
CA PRO A 253 -5.61 -11.38 -22.34
C PRO A 253 -6.11 -12.55 -21.49
N HIS A 254 -6.29 -13.72 -22.11
CA HIS A 254 -6.53 -14.93 -21.34
C HIS A 254 -5.35 -15.19 -20.36
N PRO A 255 -5.59 -15.64 -19.12
CA PRO A 255 -4.52 -15.90 -18.14
C PRO A 255 -3.48 -16.92 -18.65
N ASP A 256 -3.87 -17.80 -19.57
CA ASP A 256 -2.92 -18.75 -20.17
C ASP A 256 -1.82 -18.10 -21.03
N GLY A 257 -2.05 -16.89 -21.52
CA GLY A 257 -1.13 -16.14 -22.32
C GLY A 257 -1.84 -15.34 -23.41
N VAL A 258 -1.04 -14.59 -24.14
CA VAL A 258 -1.46 -13.78 -25.29
C VAL A 258 -1.84 -14.69 -26.47
N ASP A 259 -3.09 -14.61 -26.91
CA ASP A 259 -3.56 -15.09 -28.22
C ASP A 259 -4.00 -13.89 -29.07
N ALA A 260 -3.62 -13.87 -30.35
CA ALA A 260 -4.00 -12.82 -31.27
C ALA A 260 -5.50 -12.88 -31.63
N ASP A 261 -6.13 -14.05 -31.49
CA ASP A 261 -7.57 -14.22 -31.74
C ASP A 261 -8.44 -13.56 -30.64
N ASP A 262 -7.86 -13.24 -29.47
CA ASP A 262 -8.53 -12.53 -28.37
C ASP A 262 -8.58 -11.00 -28.58
N LEU A 263 -7.83 -10.49 -29.57
CA LEU A 263 -7.79 -9.06 -29.88
C LEU A 263 -9.07 -8.62 -30.58
N VAL A 264 -9.61 -7.49 -30.12
CA VAL A 264 -10.74 -6.82 -30.77
C VAL A 264 -10.26 -5.56 -31.48
N ASN A 265 -10.88 -5.27 -32.63
CA ASN A 265 -10.63 -4.03 -33.34
C ASN A 265 -11.55 -2.93 -32.80
N VAL A 266 -10.96 -1.83 -32.32
CA VAL A 266 -11.66 -0.70 -31.69
C VAL A 266 -11.28 0.61 -32.35
N SER A 267 -12.16 1.60 -32.28
CA SER A 267 -11.80 3.00 -32.53
C SER A 267 -11.25 3.62 -31.26
N LEU A 268 -10.04 4.18 -31.32
CA LEU A 268 -9.47 4.92 -30.21
C LEU A 268 -10.17 6.28 -30.04
N SER A 269 -10.69 6.57 -28.85
CA SER A 269 -11.27 7.86 -28.50
C SER A 269 -10.24 8.79 -27.84
N GLY A 270 -10.60 10.07 -27.69
CA GLY A 270 -9.76 11.05 -26.98
C GLY A 270 -8.44 11.41 -27.67
N LEU A 271 -8.22 10.97 -28.91
CA LEU A 271 -6.99 11.24 -29.66
C LEU A 271 -6.95 12.66 -30.23
N GLN A 272 -5.74 13.20 -30.31
CA GLN A 272 -5.46 14.37 -31.14
C GLN A 272 -5.55 14.00 -32.63
N ASN A 273 -5.60 15.02 -33.50
CA ASN A 273 -5.53 14.76 -34.94
C ASN A 273 -4.17 14.15 -35.30
N THR A 274 -4.19 12.92 -35.80
CA THR A 274 -3.02 12.10 -36.10
C THR A 274 -2.89 11.88 -37.60
N THR A 275 -1.65 11.86 -38.11
CA THR A 275 -1.30 11.43 -39.47
C THR A 275 -0.31 10.27 -39.41
N ALA A 276 -0.08 9.59 -40.54
CA ALA A 276 0.82 8.43 -40.58
C ALA A 276 2.24 8.82 -40.14
N GLY A 277 2.80 8.07 -39.18
CA GLY A 277 4.09 8.31 -38.54
C GLY A 277 4.03 9.21 -37.30
N ASP A 278 2.90 9.86 -37.02
CA ASP A 278 2.72 10.59 -35.76
C ASP A 278 2.61 9.62 -34.59
N TYR A 279 3.12 10.04 -33.43
CA TYR A 279 3.07 9.24 -32.22
C TYR A 279 1.68 9.25 -31.59
N LEU A 280 1.38 8.22 -30.79
CA LEU A 280 0.16 8.14 -30.00
C LEU A 280 0.05 9.35 -29.05
N GLN A 281 -0.94 10.20 -29.26
CA GLN A 281 -1.15 11.43 -28.49
C GLN A 281 -2.63 11.63 -28.21
N GLY A 282 -2.99 11.59 -26.93
CA GLY A 282 -4.33 11.92 -26.46
C GLY A 282 -4.48 13.39 -26.06
N TRP A 283 -5.73 13.77 -25.80
CA TRP A 283 -6.09 15.05 -25.18
C TRP A 283 -5.94 15.01 -23.67
N HIS A 284 -6.31 13.90 -23.03
CA HIS A 284 -6.25 13.72 -21.58
C HIS A 284 -5.12 12.81 -21.11
N PHE A 285 -4.63 11.93 -21.98
CA PHE A 285 -3.60 10.94 -21.68
C PHE A 285 -2.39 11.04 -22.59
N ALA A 286 -1.22 10.83 -22.02
CA ALA A 286 0.03 10.67 -22.74
C ALA A 286 0.74 9.40 -22.28
N THR A 287 0.91 8.44 -23.18
CA THR A 287 1.68 7.23 -22.92
C THR A 287 3.15 7.41 -23.27
N ARG A 288 3.98 6.64 -22.58
CA ARG A 288 5.42 6.54 -22.74
C ARG A 288 5.81 5.07 -22.57
N ASN A 289 6.88 4.67 -23.23
CA ASN A 289 7.47 3.34 -23.15
C ASN A 289 8.87 3.42 -22.55
N CYS A 290 9.33 2.37 -21.87
CA CYS A 290 10.74 2.24 -21.54
C CYS A 290 11.54 1.99 -22.82
N CYS A 291 12.55 2.82 -23.06
CA CYS A 291 13.37 2.69 -24.25
C CYS A 291 14.85 2.67 -23.90
N LYS A 292 15.51 1.60 -24.32
CA LYS A 292 16.94 1.40 -24.19
C LYS A 292 17.68 2.26 -25.19
N TYR A 293 17.12 2.40 -26.39
CA TYR A 293 17.63 3.28 -27.43
C TYR A 293 16.61 4.37 -27.78
N TYR A 294 17.12 5.54 -28.15
CA TYR A 294 16.30 6.63 -28.65
C TYR A 294 16.99 7.36 -29.78
N THR A 295 16.20 8.01 -30.63
CA THR A 295 16.68 8.89 -31.69
C THR A 295 16.11 10.29 -31.52
N CYS A 296 16.65 11.22 -32.29
CA CYS A 296 16.25 12.61 -32.32
C CYS A 296 15.66 12.95 -33.68
N SER A 297 14.76 13.95 -33.72
CA SER A 297 14.26 14.44 -35.00
C SER A 297 15.41 14.80 -35.95
N SER A 298 15.24 14.52 -37.25
CA SER A 298 16.30 14.43 -38.27
C SER A 298 17.18 15.68 -38.48
N ASP A 299 16.87 16.79 -37.80
CA ASP A 299 17.51 18.09 -37.99
C ASP A 299 18.41 18.51 -36.82
N LEU A 300 18.51 17.70 -35.75
CA LEU A 300 19.25 18.03 -34.53
C LEU A 300 20.51 17.17 -34.37
N VAL A 301 21.58 17.77 -33.85
CA VAL A 301 22.89 17.11 -33.65
C VAL A 301 22.89 16.27 -32.35
N GLU A 302 23.58 15.14 -32.39
CA GLU A 302 23.90 14.27 -31.25
C GLU A 302 24.36 15.11 -30.03
N GLY A 303 23.70 14.94 -28.88
CA GLY A 303 23.99 15.66 -27.64
C GLY A 303 23.34 17.05 -27.45
N GLN A 304 22.49 17.52 -28.38
CA GLN A 304 21.76 18.81 -28.26
C GLN A 304 20.24 18.69 -28.41
N CYS A 305 19.73 17.48 -28.29
CA CYS A 305 18.34 17.16 -28.57
C CYS A 305 17.48 17.32 -27.30
N PRO A 306 16.54 18.29 -27.28
CA PRO A 306 15.67 18.49 -26.13
C PRO A 306 14.70 17.31 -26.00
N LEU A 307 14.19 17.07 -24.79
CA LEU A 307 13.43 15.86 -24.46
C LEU A 307 12.20 15.67 -25.35
N GLU A 308 11.51 16.75 -25.68
CA GLU A 308 10.35 16.79 -26.56
C GLU A 308 10.65 16.38 -28.01
N ALA A 309 11.92 16.34 -28.42
CA ALA A 309 12.36 15.91 -29.75
C ALA A 309 12.89 14.45 -29.77
N ARG A 310 12.99 13.80 -28.60
CA ARG A 310 13.48 12.42 -28.46
C ARG A 310 12.36 11.41 -28.62
N ARG A 311 12.63 10.28 -29.27
CA ARG A 311 11.66 9.21 -29.50
C ARG A 311 12.32 7.85 -29.41
N CYS A 312 11.56 6.85 -29.00
CA CYS A 312 12.06 5.48 -28.92
C CYS A 312 12.39 4.93 -30.30
N THR A 313 13.46 4.16 -30.38
CA THR A 313 13.89 3.41 -31.56
C THR A 313 14.63 2.20 -31.07
N ASP A 314 14.79 1.16 -31.89
CA ASP A 314 15.75 0.09 -31.60
C ASP A 314 17.13 0.36 -32.25
N ASP A 315 18.12 -0.47 -31.93
CA ASP A 315 19.49 -0.35 -32.44
C ASP A 315 19.65 -0.69 -33.94
N THR A 316 18.58 -1.16 -34.58
CA THR A 316 18.53 -1.54 -36.00
C THR A 316 17.72 -0.58 -36.87
N GLU A 317 16.79 0.17 -36.28
CA GLU A 317 15.88 1.10 -36.93
C GLU A 317 16.54 2.42 -37.31
N SER A 318 17.57 2.85 -36.56
CA SER A 318 18.27 4.12 -36.78
C SER A 318 19.78 3.99 -36.69
N GLU A 319 20.49 4.52 -37.70
CA GLU A 319 21.97 4.64 -37.64
C GLU A 319 22.43 5.65 -36.57
N ASP A 320 21.52 6.54 -36.14
CA ASP A 320 21.73 7.58 -35.12
C ASP A 320 21.08 7.20 -33.78
N ALA A 321 20.87 5.90 -33.52
CA ALA A 321 20.35 5.42 -32.24
C ALA A 321 21.32 5.74 -31.10
N ILE A 322 20.80 6.36 -30.04
CA ILE A 322 21.54 6.74 -28.84
C ILE A 322 21.15 5.80 -27.72
N LEU A 323 22.13 5.18 -27.07
CA LEU A 323 21.91 4.32 -25.91
C LEU A 323 21.57 5.18 -24.67
N SER A 324 20.49 4.85 -23.99
CA SER A 324 20.08 5.43 -22.70
C SER A 324 20.99 4.90 -21.59
N GLU A 325 22.17 5.51 -21.41
CA GLU A 325 23.16 5.10 -20.39
C GLU A 325 23.46 6.21 -19.36
N LEU A 326 23.74 5.78 -18.13
CA LEU A 326 24.08 6.62 -16.99
C LEU A 326 25.39 6.13 -16.36
N GLU A 327 26.32 7.05 -16.13
CA GLU A 327 27.52 6.80 -15.31
C GLU A 327 27.21 7.08 -13.83
N ILE A 328 27.39 6.07 -12.99
CA ILE A 328 27.06 6.07 -11.56
C ILE A 328 28.32 5.74 -10.75
N ALA A 329 28.53 6.47 -9.66
CA ALA A 329 29.54 6.14 -8.65
C ALA A 329 28.81 5.68 -7.38
N ILE A 330 28.94 4.39 -7.04
CA ILE A 330 28.22 3.76 -5.93
C ILE A 330 29.20 3.53 -4.78
N PRO A 331 29.03 4.17 -3.61
CA PRO A 331 29.82 3.86 -2.43
C PRO A 331 29.73 2.38 -2.07
N THR A 332 30.83 1.79 -1.61
CA THR A 332 30.89 0.34 -1.32
C THR A 332 29.95 -0.08 -0.19
N GLU A 333 29.63 0.85 0.70
CA GLU A 333 28.65 0.66 1.78
C GLU A 333 27.20 0.54 1.30
N ASP A 334 26.90 1.05 0.10
CA ASP A 334 25.57 0.98 -0.52
C ASP A 334 25.43 -0.23 -1.46
N LEU A 335 26.52 -0.95 -1.71
CA LEU A 335 26.48 -2.15 -2.53
C LEU A 335 25.82 -3.31 -1.78
N PRO A 336 25.10 -4.19 -2.49
CA PRO A 336 24.64 -5.44 -1.91
C PRO A 336 25.79 -6.18 -1.25
N SER A 337 25.56 -6.74 -0.06
CA SER A 337 26.60 -7.41 0.73
C SER A 337 27.35 -8.49 -0.07
N ALA A 338 26.66 -9.18 -0.98
CA ALA A 338 27.26 -10.10 -1.93
C ALA A 338 28.36 -9.43 -2.77
N VAL A 339 28.10 -8.28 -3.37
CA VAL A 339 29.07 -7.51 -4.18
C VAL A 339 30.23 -7.01 -3.33
N ALA A 340 29.92 -6.50 -2.13
CA ALA A 340 30.93 -6.00 -1.19
C ALA A 340 31.94 -7.08 -0.73
N THR A 341 31.62 -8.38 -0.85
CA THR A 341 32.58 -9.45 -0.49
C THR A 341 33.73 -9.63 -1.47
N PHE A 342 33.58 -9.19 -2.73
CA PHE A 342 34.61 -9.35 -3.76
C PHE A 342 35.08 -8.02 -4.38
N PHE A 343 34.40 -6.90 -4.08
CA PHE A 343 34.89 -5.55 -4.37
C PHE A 343 35.68 -4.99 -3.18
N SER A 344 36.90 -4.48 -3.43
CA SER A 344 37.76 -3.91 -2.38
C SER A 344 38.03 -2.41 -2.56
N GLY A 345 37.34 -1.75 -3.50
CA GLY A 345 37.42 -0.30 -3.67
C GLY A 345 36.55 0.42 -2.64
N ASP A 346 36.69 1.75 -2.54
CA ASP A 346 35.79 2.59 -1.72
C ASP A 346 34.51 2.95 -2.51
N THR A 347 34.60 3.02 -3.84
CA THR A 347 33.51 3.40 -4.74
C THR A 347 33.54 2.54 -6.00
N LEU A 348 32.41 1.92 -6.34
CA LEU A 348 32.20 1.22 -7.60
C LEU A 348 31.75 2.20 -8.68
N TYR A 349 32.52 2.32 -9.75
CA TYR A 349 32.12 3.09 -10.94
C TYR A 349 31.39 2.17 -11.92
N ALA A 350 30.14 2.49 -12.23
CA ALA A 350 29.29 1.72 -13.13
C ALA A 350 28.76 2.59 -14.27
N LYS A 351 28.58 1.98 -15.43
CA LYS A 351 27.86 2.53 -16.58
C LYS A 351 26.65 1.64 -16.80
N SER A 352 25.47 2.16 -16.51
CA SER A 352 24.23 1.40 -16.51
C SER A 352 23.28 1.92 -17.57
N VAL A 353 22.62 1.03 -18.29
CA VAL A 353 21.42 1.41 -19.06
C VAL A 353 20.32 1.87 -18.11
N PHE A 354 19.39 2.69 -18.58
CA PHE A 354 18.19 3.10 -17.85
C PHE A 354 16.99 3.17 -18.80
N CYS A 355 15.78 3.14 -18.25
CA CYS A 355 14.57 3.32 -19.05
C CYS A 355 14.36 4.80 -19.40
N ALA A 356 14.55 5.17 -20.65
CA ALA A 356 14.09 6.46 -21.13
C ALA A 356 12.60 6.37 -21.44
N GLU A 357 11.77 7.08 -20.68
CA GLU A 357 10.31 7.12 -20.86
C GLU A 357 9.94 8.01 -22.05
N LEU A 358 9.87 7.44 -23.25
CA LEU A 358 9.66 8.16 -24.51
C LEU A 358 8.52 7.53 -25.33
N PRO A 359 7.89 8.27 -26.27
CA PRO A 359 6.89 7.69 -27.17
C PRO A 359 7.51 6.64 -28.12
N ARG A 360 6.85 5.47 -28.25
CA ARG A 360 7.20 4.38 -29.19
C ARG A 360 6.09 4.12 -30.21
N ALA A 361 4.83 4.06 -29.80
CA ALA A 361 3.71 3.78 -30.71
C ALA A 361 3.48 4.89 -31.74
N GLN A 362 3.38 4.51 -33.02
CA GLN A 362 3.19 5.40 -34.18
C GLN A 362 2.00 4.96 -35.03
N ALA A 363 1.31 5.93 -35.60
CA ALA A 363 0.19 5.67 -36.50
C ALA A 363 0.67 5.09 -37.83
N GLN A 364 0.08 3.96 -38.22
CA GLN A 364 0.35 3.25 -39.47
C GLN A 364 -0.76 3.56 -40.49
N ASP A 365 -0.40 3.62 -41.77
CA ASP A 365 -1.38 3.75 -42.86
C ASP A 365 -1.61 2.39 -43.53
N ASP A 366 -2.67 1.71 -43.11
CA ASP A 366 -3.08 0.41 -43.64
C ASP A 366 -4.14 0.60 -44.73
N ASN A 367 -3.69 0.74 -45.98
CA ASN A 367 -4.55 0.91 -47.16
C ASN A 367 -5.49 2.14 -47.09
N GLY A 368 -5.00 3.26 -46.57
CA GLY A 368 -5.75 4.52 -46.47
C GLY A 368 -6.55 4.66 -45.18
N THR A 369 -6.35 3.76 -44.20
CA THR A 369 -6.94 3.82 -42.87
C THR A 369 -5.82 3.95 -41.85
N LEU A 370 -5.87 4.99 -41.01
CA LEU A 370 -4.91 5.16 -39.92
C LEU A 370 -5.19 4.15 -38.81
N SER A 371 -4.14 3.51 -38.32
CA SER A 371 -4.24 2.50 -37.25
C SER A 371 -3.05 2.57 -36.28
N PHE A 372 -3.26 2.05 -35.07
CA PHE A 372 -2.20 1.68 -34.12
C PHE A 372 -2.21 0.15 -33.93
N ASN A 373 -2.24 -0.59 -35.04
CA ASN A 373 -2.29 -2.06 -35.01
C ASN A 373 -0.90 -2.63 -34.76
N TYR A 374 -0.60 -2.91 -33.49
CA TYR A 374 0.59 -3.62 -33.08
C TYR A 374 0.27 -5.07 -32.73
N THR A 375 1.25 -5.96 -32.92
CA THR A 375 1.15 -7.34 -32.43
C THR A 375 1.70 -7.38 -31.01
N PRO A 376 0.96 -7.89 -30.02
CA PRO A 376 1.45 -8.00 -28.65
C PRO A 376 2.68 -8.92 -28.56
N VAL A 377 3.71 -8.49 -27.83
CA VAL A 377 4.93 -9.24 -27.55
C VAL A 377 5.21 -9.23 -26.04
N ASP A 378 4.79 -10.29 -25.34
CA ASP A 378 5.11 -10.50 -23.92
C ASP A 378 5.78 -11.86 -23.70
N LYS A 379 7.11 -11.86 -23.77
CA LYS A 379 7.98 -13.02 -23.61
C LYS A 379 9.18 -12.66 -22.74
N THR A 380 9.57 -13.57 -21.85
CA THR A 380 10.82 -13.44 -21.10
C THR A 380 12.01 -13.87 -21.97
N ARG A 381 13.19 -13.27 -21.73
CA ARG A 381 14.45 -13.63 -22.42
C ARG A 381 14.83 -15.12 -22.27
N GLY A 382 14.35 -15.79 -21.22
CA GLY A 382 14.55 -17.23 -21.03
C GLY A 382 13.87 -18.12 -22.07
N THR A 383 12.82 -17.61 -22.74
CA THR A 383 12.13 -18.33 -23.82
C THR A 383 12.78 -18.13 -25.19
N SER A 384 13.17 -16.89 -25.49
CA SER A 384 13.88 -16.47 -26.69
C SER A 384 14.54 -15.13 -26.43
N GLU A 385 15.83 -14.98 -26.78
CA GLU A 385 16.55 -13.72 -26.61
C GLU A 385 15.98 -12.61 -27.51
N SER A 386 15.61 -12.95 -28.75
CA SER A 386 15.02 -11.97 -29.68
C SER A 386 13.65 -11.51 -29.21
N ASP A 387 12.83 -12.42 -28.69
CA ASP A 387 11.45 -12.09 -28.31
C ASP A 387 11.45 -11.34 -26.98
N GLY A 388 12.35 -11.70 -26.07
CA GLY A 388 12.55 -10.95 -24.83
C GLY A 388 13.03 -9.51 -25.08
N LEU A 389 13.96 -9.30 -26.02
CA LEU A 389 14.37 -7.95 -26.42
C LEU A 389 13.23 -7.17 -27.08
N ALA A 390 12.42 -7.82 -27.92
CA ALA A 390 11.26 -7.19 -28.54
C ALA A 390 10.18 -6.81 -27.52
N SER A 391 10.02 -7.59 -26.44
CA SER A 391 9.13 -7.23 -25.34
C SER A 391 9.57 -5.95 -24.64
N GLU A 392 10.86 -5.69 -24.44
CA GLU A 392 11.34 -4.53 -23.65
C GLU A 392 10.84 -3.17 -24.15
N GLU A 393 10.56 -3.06 -25.46
CA GLU A 393 10.12 -1.83 -26.12
C GLU A 393 8.80 -2.05 -26.88
N ASP A 394 7.94 -2.94 -26.38
CA ASP A 394 6.70 -3.32 -27.04
C ASP A 394 5.73 -2.14 -27.16
N ALA A 395 5.49 -1.71 -28.40
CA ALA A 395 4.59 -0.60 -28.70
C ALA A 395 3.11 -0.93 -28.46
N PHE A 396 2.73 -2.22 -28.43
CA PHE A 396 1.36 -2.62 -28.14
C PHE A 396 0.96 -2.21 -26.71
N ALA A 397 1.85 -2.34 -25.73
CA ALA A 397 1.62 -1.93 -24.33
C ALA A 397 1.13 -0.47 -24.22
N GLU A 398 1.70 0.46 -24.98
CA GLU A 398 1.25 1.86 -24.99
C GLU A 398 -0.19 2.00 -25.50
N VAL A 399 -0.52 1.29 -26.58
CA VAL A 399 -1.86 1.35 -27.20
C VAL A 399 -2.90 0.73 -26.27
N GLN A 400 -2.57 -0.42 -25.65
CA GLN A 400 -3.44 -1.13 -24.72
C GLN A 400 -3.77 -0.26 -23.50
N VAL A 401 -2.76 0.32 -22.86
CA VAL A 401 -2.96 1.14 -21.66
C VAL A 401 -3.64 2.47 -21.99
N TYR A 402 -3.36 3.07 -23.14
CA TYR A 402 -4.09 4.24 -23.61
C TYR A 402 -5.58 3.94 -23.74
N TYR A 403 -5.92 2.85 -24.44
CA TYR A 403 -7.30 2.42 -24.62
C TYR A 403 -7.99 2.16 -23.26
N ALA A 404 -7.39 1.33 -22.42
CA ALA A 404 -7.94 0.96 -21.11
C ALA A 404 -8.16 2.20 -20.22
N SER A 405 -7.17 3.09 -20.13
CA SER A 405 -7.27 4.30 -19.31
C SER A 405 -8.34 5.27 -19.84
N GLN A 406 -8.42 5.45 -21.16
CA GLN A 406 -9.42 6.32 -21.78
C GLN A 406 -10.84 5.78 -21.59
N GLN A 407 -11.06 4.47 -21.77
CA GLN A 407 -12.37 3.85 -21.55
C GLN A 407 -12.81 3.96 -20.09
N PHE A 408 -11.91 3.66 -19.16
CA PHE A 408 -12.23 3.76 -17.74
C PHE A 408 -12.47 5.21 -17.30
N PHE A 409 -11.71 6.17 -17.82
CA PHE A 409 -11.95 7.59 -17.57
C PHE A 409 -13.32 8.08 -18.09
N GLU A 410 -13.70 7.66 -19.30
CA GLU A 410 -15.04 7.94 -19.85
C GLU A 410 -16.13 7.28 -19.02
N HIS A 411 -15.91 6.06 -18.54
CA HIS A 411 -16.81 5.37 -17.62
C HIS A 411 -16.98 6.14 -16.30
N ILE A 412 -15.89 6.58 -15.66
CA ILE A 412 -15.94 7.37 -14.43
C ILE A 412 -16.71 8.68 -14.64
N ARG A 413 -16.47 9.40 -15.75
CA ARG A 413 -17.28 10.59 -16.11
C ARG A 413 -18.76 10.26 -16.26
N GLY A 414 -19.07 9.11 -16.84
CA GLY A 414 -20.43 8.58 -16.98
C GLY A 414 -21.08 8.30 -15.62
N VAL A 415 -20.41 7.55 -14.74
CA VAL A 415 -20.87 7.24 -13.38
C VAL A 415 -21.08 8.50 -12.56
N MET A 416 -20.18 9.47 -12.67
CA MET A 416 -20.31 10.77 -11.99
C MET A 416 -21.46 11.62 -12.54
N GLU A 417 -21.95 11.33 -13.75
CA GLU A 417 -22.80 12.20 -14.56
C GLU A 417 -22.16 13.59 -14.78
N ASP A 418 -20.83 13.64 -14.85
CA ASP A 418 -20.07 14.87 -15.05
C ASP A 418 -19.06 14.72 -16.20
N PRO A 419 -19.45 15.08 -17.45
CA PRO A 419 -18.53 15.02 -18.58
C PRO A 419 -17.40 16.05 -18.49
N THR A 420 -17.46 16.99 -17.54
CA THR A 420 -16.43 18.02 -17.33
C THR A 420 -15.36 17.61 -16.33
N PHE A 421 -15.53 16.47 -15.64
CA PHE A 421 -14.59 16.00 -14.61
C PHE A 421 -13.19 15.75 -15.16
N CYS A 422 -12.16 16.12 -14.39
CA CYS A 422 -10.75 15.80 -14.60
C CYS A 422 -10.07 15.53 -13.25
N LEU A 423 -8.89 14.90 -13.26
CA LEU A 423 -8.14 14.52 -12.04
C LEU A 423 -7.56 15.71 -11.23
N GLU A 424 -7.77 16.95 -11.69
CA GLU A 424 -7.29 18.21 -11.07
C GLU A 424 -5.76 18.28 -10.84
N ALA A 425 -5.29 19.40 -10.29
CA ALA A 425 -3.92 19.67 -9.86
C ALA A 425 -2.83 19.32 -10.90
N LEU A 426 -1.88 18.44 -10.54
CA LEU A 426 -0.75 18.02 -11.38
C LEU A 426 -1.01 16.67 -12.06
N SER A 427 -2.24 16.13 -11.94
CA SER A 427 -2.67 14.91 -12.60
C SER A 427 -3.19 15.19 -14.01
N MET A 428 -4.12 16.13 -14.16
CA MET A 428 -4.77 16.42 -15.45
C MET A 428 -5.37 17.84 -15.45
N ASP A 429 -4.79 18.74 -16.25
CA ASP A 429 -5.23 20.14 -16.32
C ASP A 429 -6.29 20.36 -17.39
N CYS A 430 -7.45 20.86 -16.96
CA CYS A 430 -8.64 21.04 -17.79
C CYS A 430 -9.30 22.40 -17.57
N ASN A 431 -9.93 22.91 -18.62
CA ASN A 431 -10.86 24.02 -18.56
C ASN A 431 -12.15 23.61 -17.82
N GLU A 432 -12.98 24.58 -17.43
CA GLU A 432 -14.27 24.34 -16.75
C GLU A 432 -15.25 23.46 -17.56
N ASP A 433 -15.04 23.30 -18.86
CA ASP A 433 -15.84 22.44 -19.74
C ASP A 433 -15.26 21.01 -19.92
N GLY A 434 -14.20 20.66 -19.20
CA GLY A 434 -13.54 19.35 -19.25
C GLY A 434 -12.57 19.15 -20.42
N THR A 435 -12.42 20.15 -21.30
CA THR A 435 -11.39 20.14 -22.35
C THR A 435 -10.01 20.39 -21.74
N PRO A 436 -8.93 19.78 -22.26
CA PRO A 436 -7.59 19.99 -21.72
C PRO A 436 -7.15 21.46 -21.88
N VAL A 437 -6.39 21.96 -20.90
CA VAL A 437 -5.66 23.22 -21.05
C VAL A 437 -4.54 23.02 -22.07
N LEU A 438 -4.41 23.92 -23.03
CA LEU A 438 -3.39 23.83 -24.09
C LEU A 438 -2.21 24.76 -23.81
N ASP A 439 -1.01 24.31 -24.18
CA ASP A 439 0.22 25.09 -24.19
C ASP A 439 0.31 26.03 -25.41
N ASP A 440 1.40 26.77 -25.52
CA ASP A 440 1.64 27.71 -26.63
C ASP A 440 1.73 27.02 -28.01
N ASN A 441 1.94 25.69 -28.04
CA ASN A 441 2.00 24.87 -29.25
C ASN A 441 0.65 24.21 -29.60
N GLY A 442 -0.40 24.44 -28.78
CA GLY A 442 -1.70 23.81 -28.96
C GLY A 442 -1.76 22.35 -28.49
N GLN A 443 -0.78 21.90 -27.71
CA GLN A 443 -0.73 20.58 -27.10
C GLN A 443 -1.29 20.63 -25.67
N PRO A 444 -1.86 19.55 -25.12
CA PRO A 444 -2.24 19.49 -23.72
C PRO A 444 -1.05 19.87 -22.82
N ALA A 445 -1.25 20.88 -21.97
CA ALA A 445 -0.20 21.37 -21.09
C ALA A 445 0.18 20.32 -20.03
N TRP A 446 -0.82 19.62 -19.48
CA TRP A 446 -0.66 18.57 -18.48
C TRP A 446 -1.66 17.43 -18.70
N PRO A 447 -1.40 16.54 -19.68
CA PRO A 447 -2.11 15.27 -19.76
C PRO A 447 -1.66 14.34 -18.64
N PHE A 448 -2.53 13.42 -18.22
CA PHE A 448 -2.16 12.37 -17.29
C PHE A 448 -1.13 11.45 -17.95
N ARG A 449 0.03 11.30 -17.30
CA ARG A 449 1.17 10.58 -17.88
C ARG A 449 1.18 9.14 -17.43
N ILE A 450 1.41 8.25 -18.40
CA ILE A 450 1.42 6.81 -18.17
C ILE A 450 2.66 6.20 -18.78
N SER A 451 3.40 5.43 -17.99
CA SER A 451 4.63 4.78 -18.41
C SER A 451 4.45 3.27 -18.43
N THR A 452 4.77 2.66 -19.57
CA THR A 452 4.60 1.22 -19.83
C THR A 452 5.96 0.56 -20.03
N ASN A 453 5.99 -0.77 -19.88
CA ASN A 453 7.20 -1.57 -19.94
C ASN A 453 8.34 -1.07 -19.03
N LEU A 454 8.03 -0.45 -17.89
CA LEU A 454 9.11 0.06 -17.05
C LEU A 454 9.96 -1.12 -16.54
N LEU A 455 11.26 -1.01 -16.82
CA LEU A 455 12.28 -1.99 -16.48
C LEU A 455 13.35 -1.34 -15.60
N MET A 456 14.04 -2.15 -14.83
CA MET A 456 15.13 -1.69 -13.98
C MET A 456 16.44 -2.35 -14.38
N PRO A 457 17.61 -1.72 -14.18
CA PRO A 457 18.88 -2.38 -14.48
C PRO A 457 19.09 -3.64 -13.63
N GLU A 458 19.55 -4.72 -14.25
CA GLU A 458 19.82 -6.00 -13.58
C GLU A 458 21.26 -6.07 -13.06
N PHE A 459 21.41 -6.25 -11.74
CA PHE A 459 22.72 -6.49 -11.12
C PHE A 459 23.05 -7.99 -11.09
N ASP A 460 23.38 -8.56 -12.25
CA ASP A 460 23.89 -9.95 -12.31
C ASP A 460 25.24 -10.04 -11.57
N LEU A 461 25.21 -10.67 -10.38
CA LEU A 461 26.38 -10.83 -9.51
C LEU A 461 27.52 -11.60 -10.18
N GLN A 462 27.21 -12.55 -11.05
CA GLN A 462 28.21 -13.35 -11.77
C GLN A 462 28.87 -12.52 -12.87
N ALA A 463 28.07 -11.80 -13.66
CA ALA A 463 28.59 -10.90 -14.70
C ALA A 463 29.39 -9.75 -14.08
N LEU A 464 28.86 -9.13 -13.03
CA LEU A 464 29.52 -8.07 -12.29
C LEU A 464 30.83 -8.57 -11.66
N GLY A 465 30.81 -9.74 -11.03
CA GLY A 465 32.01 -10.37 -10.47
C GLY A 465 33.10 -10.59 -11.53
N ALA A 466 32.74 -11.05 -12.73
CA ALA A 466 33.68 -11.23 -13.83
C ALA A 466 34.33 -9.92 -14.29
N GLN A 467 33.55 -8.84 -14.39
CA GLN A 467 34.04 -7.51 -14.73
C GLN A 467 34.99 -6.96 -13.65
N LEU A 468 34.63 -7.11 -12.38
CA LEU A 468 35.48 -6.72 -11.26
C LEU A 468 36.80 -7.50 -11.22
N PHE A 469 36.77 -8.81 -11.49
CA PHE A 469 37.99 -9.63 -11.61
C PHE A 469 38.87 -9.21 -12.79
N ALA A 470 38.29 -8.62 -13.84
CA ALA A 470 39.03 -8.05 -14.97
C ALA A 470 39.64 -6.67 -14.66
N GLY A 471 39.38 -6.10 -13.48
CA GLY A 471 39.91 -4.81 -13.03
C GLY A 471 38.97 -3.62 -13.24
N LEU A 472 37.78 -3.85 -13.81
CA LEU A 472 36.78 -2.80 -14.02
C LEU A 472 36.14 -2.36 -12.68
N GLY A 473 35.48 -1.20 -12.69
CA GLY A 473 34.76 -0.62 -11.57
C GLY A 473 35.59 0.19 -10.59
N GLN A 474 36.92 0.25 -10.76
CA GLN A 474 37.85 0.93 -9.85
C GLN A 474 38.01 2.43 -10.14
N SER A 475 37.68 2.89 -11.35
CA SER A 475 37.70 4.30 -11.74
C SER A 475 36.64 4.60 -12.78
N ALA A 476 36.32 5.88 -12.96
CA ALA A 476 35.35 6.33 -13.96
C ALA A 476 35.78 6.02 -15.41
N GLU A 477 37.08 5.86 -15.68
CA GLU A 477 37.60 5.51 -17.01
C GLU A 477 37.48 4.02 -17.34
N GLU A 478 37.35 3.16 -16.33
CA GLU A 478 37.17 1.72 -16.48
C GLU A 478 35.96 1.24 -15.67
N PRO A 479 34.73 1.71 -15.97
CA PRO A 479 33.54 1.34 -15.20
C PRO A 479 33.14 -0.11 -15.48
N VAL A 480 32.40 -0.72 -14.55
CA VAL A 480 31.60 -1.91 -14.87
C VAL A 480 30.43 -1.51 -15.75
N VAL A 481 29.98 -2.40 -16.62
CA VAL A 481 28.87 -2.18 -17.54
C VAL A 481 27.67 -3.01 -17.10
N ILE A 482 26.52 -2.37 -16.95
CA ILE A 482 25.23 -2.98 -16.58
C ILE A 482 24.26 -2.69 -17.72
N ASN A 483 24.06 -3.67 -18.61
CA ASN A 483 23.30 -3.47 -19.85
C ASN A 483 22.03 -4.32 -19.95
N ASP A 484 21.75 -5.13 -18.93
CA ASP A 484 20.57 -5.97 -18.86
C ASP A 484 19.52 -5.36 -17.95
N TYR A 485 18.27 -5.72 -18.21
CA TYR A 485 17.12 -5.27 -17.45
C TYR A 485 16.53 -6.44 -16.68
N GLN A 486 16.19 -6.19 -15.41
CA GLN A 486 15.35 -7.06 -14.62
C GLN A 486 13.89 -6.69 -14.87
N ARG A 487 13.04 -7.71 -15.01
CA ARG A 487 11.59 -7.56 -15.05
C ARG A 487 11.05 -7.71 -13.63
N LEU A 488 10.15 -6.81 -13.23
CA LEU A 488 9.50 -6.84 -11.92
C LEU A 488 7.99 -6.80 -12.13
N GLY A 489 7.24 -7.67 -11.45
CA GLY A 489 5.78 -7.72 -11.56
C GLY A 489 5.18 -6.70 -10.60
N ASN A 490 4.95 -5.48 -11.07
CA ASN A 490 4.39 -4.43 -10.26
C ASN A 490 3.78 -3.32 -11.12
N ALA A 491 2.89 -2.52 -10.54
CA ALA A 491 2.44 -1.26 -11.08
C ALA A 491 2.34 -0.24 -9.94
N ALA A 492 2.32 1.06 -10.27
CA ALA A 492 2.16 2.07 -9.24
C ALA A 492 1.58 3.38 -9.76
N PHE A 493 0.73 3.98 -8.94
CA PHE A 493 0.44 5.41 -8.96
C PHE A 493 1.53 6.17 -8.20
N VAL A 494 2.13 7.14 -8.88
CA VAL A 494 3.18 8.00 -8.34
C VAL A 494 2.70 9.46 -8.38
N PRO A 495 2.39 10.08 -7.22
CA PRO A 495 2.07 11.49 -7.16
C PRO A 495 3.31 12.35 -7.43
N SER A 496 3.09 13.50 -8.04
CA SER A 496 4.07 14.51 -8.44
C SER A 496 5.07 14.84 -7.34
N MET A 497 6.32 15.08 -7.74
CA MET A 497 7.35 15.67 -6.89
C MET A 497 7.22 17.19 -7.02
N THR A 498 6.48 17.80 -6.10
CA THR A 498 6.29 19.27 -6.10
C THR A 498 7.62 19.99 -5.87
N GLY A 499 8.06 20.80 -6.83
CA GLY A 499 9.32 21.54 -6.75
C GLY A 499 9.67 22.33 -8.00
N SER A 500 10.62 23.27 -7.91
CA SER A 500 11.30 23.81 -9.09
C SER A 500 11.99 22.66 -9.83
N PRO A 501 12.08 22.69 -11.19
CA PRO A 501 12.82 21.69 -11.95
C PRO A 501 14.23 21.51 -11.37
N ILE A 502 14.65 20.27 -11.13
CA ILE A 502 16.05 19.97 -10.81
C ILE A 502 16.86 20.29 -12.07
N GLU A 503 17.85 21.20 -11.95
CA GLU A 503 18.89 21.33 -12.98
C GLU A 503 19.87 20.17 -12.79
N VAL A 504 19.65 19.08 -13.53
CA VAL A 504 20.62 17.98 -13.66
C VAL A 504 21.71 18.40 -14.68
N PRO A 505 22.92 17.81 -14.65
CA PRO A 505 23.93 18.03 -15.69
C PRO A 505 23.37 17.69 -17.07
N ASP A 506 23.78 18.40 -18.14
CA ASP A 506 23.28 18.22 -19.52
C ASP A 506 23.29 16.74 -20.00
N GLY A 507 24.23 15.91 -19.51
CA GLY A 507 24.29 14.47 -19.82
C GLY A 507 23.23 13.60 -19.13
N LEU A 508 22.54 14.15 -18.12
CA LEU A 508 21.49 13.51 -17.32
C LEU A 508 20.11 14.08 -17.60
N ASP A 509 19.96 15.00 -18.56
CA ASP A 509 18.69 15.68 -18.85
C ASP A 509 17.54 14.72 -19.17
N ALA A 510 17.84 13.53 -19.71
CA ALA A 510 16.87 12.45 -19.93
C ALA A 510 16.24 11.93 -18.62
N LEU A 511 16.99 12.00 -17.52
CA LEU A 511 16.61 11.51 -16.20
C LEU A 511 15.86 12.57 -15.39
N THR A 512 15.86 13.82 -15.86
CA THR A 512 15.13 14.91 -15.23
C THR A 512 13.67 14.54 -15.03
N GLU A 513 13.01 13.88 -15.97
CA GLU A 513 11.62 13.49 -15.80
C GLU A 513 11.45 12.35 -14.79
N PHE A 514 12.36 11.37 -14.77
CA PHE A 514 12.35 10.29 -13.78
C PHE A 514 12.56 10.82 -12.34
N PHE A 515 13.47 11.79 -12.16
CA PHE A 515 13.79 12.36 -10.85
C PHE A 515 12.93 13.56 -10.45
N ASN A 516 12.38 14.32 -11.40
CA ASN A 516 11.52 15.47 -11.10
C ASN A 516 10.07 15.10 -11.01
N ARG A 517 9.60 14.06 -11.75
CA ARG A 517 8.19 13.70 -11.97
C ARG A 517 7.22 14.82 -11.55
N PRO A 518 7.20 15.97 -12.26
CA PRO A 518 6.44 17.15 -11.81
C PRO A 518 4.93 16.99 -12.03
N TYR A 519 4.52 15.78 -12.41
CA TYR A 519 3.16 15.34 -12.72
C TYR A 519 2.86 14.08 -11.89
N ASP A 520 1.57 13.86 -11.63
CA ASP A 520 1.11 12.57 -11.15
C ASP A 520 1.10 11.58 -12.34
N SER A 521 1.37 10.30 -12.09
CA SER A 521 1.53 9.31 -13.17
C SER A 521 1.26 7.89 -12.73
N ASN A 522 0.84 7.05 -13.67
CA ASN A 522 0.86 5.60 -13.50
C ASN A 522 2.09 4.99 -14.18
N ILE A 523 2.61 3.94 -13.57
CA ILE A 523 3.76 3.19 -14.06
C ILE A 523 3.37 1.71 -14.05
N TYR A 524 3.61 1.03 -15.16
CA TYR A 524 3.41 -0.41 -15.30
C TYR A 524 4.74 -1.08 -15.63
N LEU A 525 5.11 -2.09 -14.85
CA LEU A 525 6.33 -2.87 -15.04
C LEU A 525 6.02 -4.19 -15.75
N GLN A 526 7.06 -4.79 -16.33
CA GLN A 526 6.88 -5.94 -17.24
C GLN A 526 6.69 -7.31 -16.60
N GLY A 527 7.04 -7.50 -15.32
CA GLY A 527 6.93 -8.80 -14.63
C GLY A 527 7.38 -10.05 -15.39
N VAL A 528 6.80 -11.19 -15.03
CA VAL A 528 6.77 -12.37 -15.92
C VAL A 528 5.78 -12.13 -17.06
N ARG A 529 4.72 -11.40 -16.76
CA ARG A 529 3.69 -10.91 -17.67
C ARG A 529 3.63 -9.39 -17.58
N ASP A 530 3.45 -8.71 -18.70
CA ASP A 530 3.39 -7.25 -18.73
C ASP A 530 2.10 -6.75 -18.08
N PHE A 531 2.24 -5.98 -16.99
CA PHE A 531 1.10 -5.43 -16.25
C PHE A 531 0.32 -4.42 -17.09
N SER A 532 0.94 -3.85 -18.13
CA SER A 532 0.29 -2.96 -19.09
C SER A 532 -0.80 -3.65 -19.92
N TYR A 533 -0.77 -4.98 -20.02
CA TYR A 533 -1.73 -5.74 -20.82
C TYR A 533 -3.03 -5.99 -20.06
N ASP A 534 -2.97 -5.99 -18.74
CA ASP A 534 -4.05 -6.36 -17.86
C ASP A 534 -4.84 -5.10 -17.47
N GLY A 535 -5.99 -4.91 -18.13
CA GLY A 535 -6.86 -3.76 -17.91
C GLY A 535 -7.26 -3.60 -16.46
N ASP A 536 -7.42 -4.70 -15.71
CA ASP A 536 -7.85 -4.67 -14.32
C ASP A 536 -6.82 -3.96 -13.44
N ILE A 537 -5.53 -4.16 -13.76
CA ILE A 537 -4.41 -3.45 -13.15
C ILE A 537 -4.42 -1.98 -13.56
N VAL A 538 -4.69 -1.68 -14.85
CA VAL A 538 -4.78 -0.30 -15.34
C VAL A 538 -5.91 0.48 -14.65
N TYR A 539 -7.07 -0.14 -14.46
CA TYR A 539 -8.23 0.47 -13.79
C TYR A 539 -7.96 0.66 -12.30
N HIS A 540 -7.30 -0.31 -11.66
CA HIS A 540 -6.86 -0.22 -10.26
C HIS A 540 -5.94 1.00 -10.06
N GLU A 541 -4.88 1.10 -10.84
CA GLU A 541 -3.90 2.19 -10.72
C GLU A 541 -4.50 3.56 -11.06
N PHE A 542 -5.39 3.63 -12.06
CA PHE A 542 -6.10 4.87 -12.35
C PHE A 542 -7.05 5.26 -11.21
N THR A 543 -7.59 4.29 -10.47
CA THR A 543 -8.42 4.57 -9.29
C THR A 543 -7.60 5.20 -8.17
N HIS A 544 -6.31 4.88 -8.00
CA HIS A 544 -5.47 5.64 -7.07
C HIS A 544 -5.35 7.12 -7.45
N ALA A 545 -5.24 7.44 -8.75
CA ALA A 545 -5.26 8.82 -9.22
C ALA A 545 -6.60 9.50 -8.89
N LEU A 546 -7.72 8.79 -9.09
CA LEU A 546 -9.06 9.26 -8.72
C LEU A 546 -9.18 9.52 -7.20
N VAL A 547 -8.69 8.60 -6.36
CA VAL A 547 -8.66 8.77 -4.90
C VAL A 547 -7.77 9.94 -4.52
N HIS A 548 -6.64 10.14 -5.19
CA HIS A 548 -5.76 11.29 -4.98
C HIS A 548 -6.47 12.63 -5.28
N THR A 549 -7.27 12.68 -6.36
CA THR A 549 -8.12 13.82 -6.71
C THR A 549 -9.23 14.07 -5.70
N LEU A 550 -10.04 13.04 -5.41
CA LEU A 550 -11.25 13.15 -4.62
C LEU A 550 -10.96 13.30 -3.12
N ALA A 551 -9.95 12.58 -2.62
CA ALA A 551 -9.58 12.48 -1.22
C ALA A 551 -8.15 12.99 -0.97
N TYR A 552 -7.77 14.14 -1.57
CA TYR A 552 -6.42 14.68 -1.46
C TYR A 552 -5.89 14.69 -0.01
N GLY A 553 -4.74 14.04 0.18
CA GLY A 553 -4.07 13.92 1.47
C GLY A 553 -4.55 12.77 2.35
N LEU A 554 -5.32 11.81 1.84
CA LEU A 554 -5.61 10.56 2.54
C LEU A 554 -4.31 9.91 3.05
N GLY A 555 -4.29 9.57 4.33
CA GLY A 555 -3.12 9.00 4.99
C GLY A 555 -3.06 7.49 4.80
N GLN A 556 -1.88 6.98 4.46
CA GLN A 556 -1.60 5.53 4.36
C GLN A 556 -1.85 4.73 5.66
N GLY A 557 -1.81 5.38 6.81
CA GLY A 557 -2.02 4.73 8.10
C GLY A 557 -2.23 5.74 9.21
N GLY A 558 -2.63 5.23 10.35
CA GLY A 558 -2.99 6.01 11.51
C GLY A 558 -2.79 5.24 12.79
N TYR A 559 -3.38 5.78 13.86
CA TYR A 559 -3.36 5.15 15.15
C TYR A 559 -4.61 5.54 15.95
N ASP A 560 -5.13 4.58 16.72
CA ASP A 560 -6.32 4.73 17.53
C ASP A 560 -6.13 4.03 18.89
N LYS A 561 -7.24 3.78 19.60
CA LYS A 561 -7.21 3.11 20.91
C LYS A 561 -6.69 1.66 20.88
N TYR A 562 -6.71 0.96 19.75
CA TYR A 562 -6.19 -0.42 19.66
C TYR A 562 -4.73 -0.49 19.24
N GLY A 563 -4.18 0.60 18.71
CA GLY A 563 -2.78 0.72 18.34
C GLY A 563 -2.60 1.39 16.97
N THR A 564 -1.59 0.97 16.22
CA THR A 564 -1.38 1.45 14.84
C THR A 564 -2.29 0.71 13.86
N HIS A 565 -2.55 1.30 12.70
CA HIS A 565 -3.31 0.67 11.62
C HIS A 565 -2.96 1.26 10.26
N VAL A 566 -3.30 0.54 9.19
CA VAL A 566 -3.10 0.96 7.80
C VAL A 566 -4.41 1.25 7.05
N GLU A 567 -5.53 1.37 7.79
CA GLU A 567 -6.88 1.48 7.19
C GLU A 567 -7.04 2.57 6.12
N GLY A 568 -6.38 3.72 6.24
CA GLY A 568 -6.48 4.75 5.20
C GLY A 568 -5.81 4.35 3.88
N GLY A 569 -4.70 3.61 3.93
CA GLY A 569 -4.10 2.98 2.74
C GLY A 569 -4.93 1.79 2.25
N ALA A 570 -5.44 0.96 3.17
CA ALA A 570 -6.29 -0.17 2.82
C ALA A 570 -7.64 0.25 2.20
N LEU A 571 -8.19 1.41 2.59
CA LEU A 571 -9.33 2.02 1.90
C LEU A 571 -8.98 2.39 0.45
N ASN A 572 -7.79 2.96 0.23
CA ASN A 572 -7.32 3.32 -1.11
C ASN A 572 -7.21 2.08 -2.02
N GLU A 573 -6.53 1.03 -1.55
CA GLU A 573 -6.43 -0.26 -2.25
C GLU A 573 -7.81 -0.90 -2.48
N GLY A 574 -8.67 -0.89 -1.45
CA GLY A 574 -9.98 -1.53 -1.52
C GLY A 574 -10.95 -0.83 -2.48
N TRP A 575 -10.87 0.50 -2.62
CA TRP A 575 -11.60 1.21 -3.67
C TRP A 575 -11.04 0.90 -5.05
N ALA A 576 -9.72 0.81 -5.19
CA ALA A 576 -9.08 0.50 -6.47
C ALA A 576 -9.44 -0.91 -6.98
N ASP A 577 -9.41 -1.92 -6.09
CA ASP A 577 -9.93 -3.25 -6.39
C ASP A 577 -11.42 -3.21 -6.72
N TYR A 578 -12.24 -2.51 -5.92
CA TYR A 578 -13.69 -2.43 -6.14
C TYR A 578 -14.06 -1.80 -7.49
N PHE A 579 -13.46 -0.67 -7.88
CA PHE A 579 -13.83 -0.01 -9.14
C PHE A 579 -13.28 -0.74 -10.37
N SER A 580 -12.12 -1.38 -10.25
CA SER A 580 -11.63 -2.29 -11.28
C SER A 580 -12.62 -3.43 -11.51
N ALA A 581 -12.97 -4.15 -10.44
CA ALA A 581 -13.95 -5.24 -10.46
C ALA A 581 -15.36 -4.79 -10.89
N SER A 582 -15.80 -3.62 -10.46
CA SER A 582 -17.12 -3.11 -10.81
C SER A 582 -17.24 -2.80 -12.30
N PHE A 583 -16.17 -2.24 -12.88
CA PHE A 583 -16.12 -1.87 -14.30
C PHE A 583 -16.04 -3.09 -15.21
N THR A 584 -15.26 -4.11 -14.84
CA THR A 584 -15.11 -5.36 -15.62
C THR A 584 -16.26 -6.32 -15.39
N ASP A 585 -17.05 -6.11 -14.33
CA ASP A 585 -18.04 -7.05 -13.82
C ASP A 585 -17.44 -8.43 -13.45
N ASP A 586 -16.15 -8.45 -13.12
CA ASP A 586 -15.42 -9.61 -12.60
C ASP A 586 -14.92 -9.29 -11.19
N SER A 587 -15.04 -10.25 -10.26
CA SER A 587 -14.55 -10.06 -8.90
C SER A 587 -13.05 -10.28 -8.77
N ALA A 588 -12.45 -11.02 -9.71
CA ALA A 588 -11.00 -11.18 -9.78
C ALA A 588 -10.34 -9.92 -10.37
N THR A 589 -9.09 -9.69 -9.98
CA THR A 589 -8.30 -8.57 -10.49
C THR A 589 -6.88 -9.05 -10.76
N GLY A 590 -6.38 -8.74 -11.95
CA GLY A 590 -5.00 -9.01 -12.33
C GLY A 590 -4.73 -10.48 -12.67
N GLU A 591 -5.67 -11.18 -13.29
CA GLU A 591 -5.55 -12.60 -13.62
C GLU A 591 -4.42 -12.89 -14.61
N TYR A 592 -4.16 -11.97 -15.53
CA TYR A 592 -3.04 -12.08 -16.46
C TYR A 592 -1.73 -11.69 -15.78
N GLY A 593 -1.67 -10.51 -15.17
CA GLY A 593 -0.47 -9.96 -14.54
C GLY A 593 -0.01 -10.77 -13.31
N GLY A 594 -0.94 -11.34 -12.56
CA GLY A 594 -0.68 -12.16 -11.37
C GLY A 594 -0.15 -13.55 -11.65
N ARG A 595 -0.17 -14.00 -12.90
CA ARG A 595 0.20 -15.37 -13.20
C ARG A 595 1.71 -15.59 -13.12
N GLY A 596 2.10 -16.50 -12.23
CA GLY A 596 3.50 -16.72 -11.86
C GLY A 596 3.90 -15.98 -10.58
N ILE A 597 2.99 -15.20 -10.00
CA ILE A 597 3.15 -14.47 -8.75
C ILE A 597 2.31 -15.14 -7.64
N THR A 598 1.00 -15.33 -7.85
CA THR A 598 0.12 -15.99 -6.86
C THR A 598 0.04 -17.51 -7.09
N GLN A 599 0.24 -18.30 -6.02
CA GLN A 599 0.07 -19.75 -6.08
C GLN A 599 -1.40 -20.14 -5.88
N GLY A 600 -2.12 -20.37 -6.97
CA GLY A 600 -3.44 -21.03 -6.95
C GLY A 600 -4.66 -20.12 -6.77
N GLU A 601 -4.47 -18.81 -6.71
CA GLU A 601 -5.56 -17.84 -6.87
C GLU A 601 -5.82 -17.57 -8.37
N THR A 602 -7.04 -17.17 -8.73
CA THR A 602 -7.42 -16.90 -10.12
C THR A 602 -6.82 -15.59 -10.64
N GLY A 603 -6.35 -14.70 -9.76
CA GLY A 603 -5.64 -13.46 -10.06
C GLY A 603 -4.78 -12.98 -8.88
N LEU A 604 -4.48 -11.68 -8.82
CA LEU A 604 -3.71 -11.09 -7.72
C LEU A 604 -4.54 -10.95 -6.45
N ARG A 605 -5.82 -10.59 -6.59
CA ARG A 605 -6.82 -10.54 -5.51
C ARG A 605 -8.20 -10.89 -6.06
N ASN A 606 -9.13 -11.19 -5.16
CA ASN A 606 -10.53 -11.46 -5.47
C ASN A 606 -11.46 -10.74 -4.48
N ALA A 607 -12.33 -9.87 -4.99
CA ALA A 607 -13.32 -9.16 -4.22
C ALA A 607 -14.51 -10.05 -3.80
N ASP A 608 -14.70 -11.23 -4.38
CA ASP A 608 -15.60 -12.26 -3.83
C ASP A 608 -14.84 -13.13 -2.83
N ASN A 609 -14.83 -12.69 -1.57
CA ASN A 609 -14.11 -13.37 -0.49
C ASN A 609 -14.91 -13.34 0.83
N ASP A 610 -14.45 -14.10 1.83
CA ASP A 610 -14.99 -14.12 3.19
C ASP A 610 -14.02 -13.59 4.25
N LYS A 611 -12.97 -12.85 3.81
CA LYS A 611 -11.94 -12.28 4.67
C LYS A 611 -12.54 -11.23 5.61
N LYS A 612 -12.07 -11.16 6.84
CA LYS A 612 -12.67 -10.33 7.91
C LYS A 612 -11.64 -9.75 8.86
N CYS A 613 -11.98 -8.61 9.46
CA CYS A 613 -11.22 -8.10 10.60
C CYS A 613 -11.54 -8.90 11.89
N PRO A 614 -10.56 -9.23 12.74
CA PRO A 614 -9.12 -9.02 12.57
C PRO A 614 -8.39 -10.24 11.97
N ASP A 615 -9.11 -11.33 11.70
CA ASP A 615 -8.54 -12.63 11.36
C ASP A 615 -7.62 -12.57 10.14
N ASP A 616 -7.97 -11.75 9.15
CA ASP A 616 -7.25 -11.64 7.87
C ASP A 616 -6.36 -10.39 7.78
N LEU A 617 -6.40 -9.49 8.77
CA LEU A 617 -5.53 -8.30 8.77
C LEU A 617 -4.09 -8.67 9.12
N ILE A 618 -3.12 -8.13 8.39
CA ILE A 618 -1.68 -8.33 8.64
C ILE A 618 -0.93 -7.00 8.82
N GLY A 619 -1.56 -5.84 8.69
CA GLY A 619 -0.87 -4.54 8.78
C GLY A 619 -0.18 -4.11 7.49
N GLU A 620 -0.66 -4.62 6.36
CA GLU A 620 -0.23 -4.32 5.00
C GLU A 620 -1.47 -3.87 4.23
N VAL A 621 -1.36 -2.80 3.42
CA VAL A 621 -2.55 -2.11 2.89
C VAL A 621 -3.35 -2.97 1.91
N HIS A 622 -2.71 -3.82 1.12
CA HIS A 622 -3.38 -4.67 0.14
C HIS A 622 -4.12 -5.81 0.82
N GLU A 623 -3.49 -6.49 1.77
CA GLU A 623 -4.17 -7.57 2.49
C GLU A 623 -5.28 -7.03 3.41
N ASP A 624 -5.01 -5.92 4.11
CA ASP A 624 -5.98 -5.30 5.00
C ASP A 624 -7.17 -4.67 4.26
N SER A 625 -7.07 -4.44 2.94
CA SER A 625 -8.17 -3.91 2.11
C SER A 625 -9.21 -4.95 1.75
N THR A 626 -8.82 -6.22 1.66
CA THR A 626 -9.65 -7.29 1.11
C THR A 626 -10.97 -7.53 1.85
N PRO A 627 -11.10 -7.37 3.19
CA PRO A 627 -12.40 -7.43 3.85
C PRO A 627 -13.32 -6.26 3.46
N PHE A 628 -12.75 -5.09 3.18
CA PHE A 628 -13.52 -3.91 2.81
C PHE A 628 -13.99 -3.98 1.35
N SER A 629 -13.11 -4.32 0.40
CA SER A 629 -13.50 -4.56 -1.00
C SER A 629 -14.46 -5.74 -1.11
N GLY A 630 -14.28 -6.78 -0.29
CA GLY A 630 -15.21 -7.90 -0.15
C GLY A 630 -16.63 -7.49 0.20
N ALA A 631 -16.77 -6.64 1.22
CA ALA A 631 -18.08 -6.12 1.62
C ALA A 631 -18.72 -5.26 0.52
N LEU A 632 -17.94 -4.42 -0.18
CA LEU A 632 -18.46 -3.61 -1.28
C LEU A 632 -18.94 -4.47 -2.46
N TRP A 633 -18.17 -5.52 -2.81
CA TRP A 633 -18.56 -6.45 -3.86
C TRP A 633 -19.84 -7.21 -3.51
N GLU A 634 -20.00 -7.65 -2.27
CA GLU A 634 -21.24 -8.29 -1.82
C GLU A 634 -22.45 -7.35 -1.98
N ILE A 635 -22.30 -6.08 -1.61
CA ILE A 635 -23.34 -5.06 -1.77
C ILE A 635 -23.66 -4.89 -3.25
N ARG A 636 -22.64 -4.76 -4.11
CA ARG A 636 -22.79 -4.63 -5.55
C ARG A 636 -23.52 -5.83 -6.14
N ALA A 637 -23.14 -7.06 -5.79
CA ALA A 637 -23.78 -8.27 -6.27
C ALA A 637 -25.27 -8.33 -5.88
N ALA A 638 -25.60 -7.94 -4.65
CA ALA A 638 -26.99 -7.84 -4.19
C ALA A 638 -27.76 -6.75 -4.96
N VAL A 639 -27.17 -5.57 -5.14
CA VAL A 639 -27.74 -4.45 -5.90
C VAL A 639 -27.98 -4.85 -7.36
N LYS A 640 -27.00 -5.46 -8.02
CA LYS A 640 -27.13 -5.94 -9.41
C LYS A 640 -28.25 -6.97 -9.54
N ALA A 641 -28.37 -7.89 -8.58
CA ALA A 641 -29.40 -8.92 -8.61
C ALA A 641 -30.84 -8.37 -8.48
N ASP A 642 -31.04 -7.27 -7.75
CA ASP A 642 -32.38 -6.69 -7.50
C ASP A 642 -32.71 -5.48 -8.39
N LEU A 643 -31.73 -4.60 -8.64
CA LEU A 643 -31.88 -3.33 -9.35
C LEU A 643 -31.24 -3.31 -10.75
N GLY A 644 -30.44 -4.32 -11.11
CA GLY A 644 -29.72 -4.37 -12.39
C GLY A 644 -28.57 -3.37 -12.50
N ASP A 645 -28.07 -3.17 -13.72
CA ASP A 645 -26.87 -2.34 -13.97
C ASP A 645 -27.08 -0.85 -13.63
N GLU A 646 -28.32 -0.34 -13.73
CA GLU A 646 -28.67 1.02 -13.27
C GLU A 646 -28.42 1.18 -11.76
N GLY A 647 -28.77 0.16 -10.96
CA GLY A 647 -28.51 0.18 -9.52
C GLY A 647 -27.02 0.10 -9.19
N VAL A 648 -26.23 -0.62 -9.99
CA VAL A 648 -24.77 -0.67 -9.85
C VAL A 648 -24.17 0.71 -10.14
N ALA A 649 -24.60 1.37 -11.22
CA ALA A 649 -24.16 2.74 -11.52
C ALA A 649 -24.51 3.72 -10.39
N ASP A 650 -25.70 3.60 -9.80
CA ASP A 650 -26.12 4.38 -8.63
C ASP A 650 -25.23 4.10 -7.39
N LEU A 651 -24.86 2.83 -7.15
CA LEU A 651 -23.95 2.45 -6.08
C LEU A 651 -22.55 3.03 -6.32
N ASP A 652 -22.01 2.88 -7.52
CA ASP A 652 -20.67 3.37 -7.88
C ASP A 652 -20.59 4.89 -7.77
N GLN A 653 -21.63 5.61 -8.23
CA GLN A 653 -21.75 7.06 -8.06
C GLN A 653 -21.78 7.46 -6.57
N LEU A 654 -22.51 6.69 -5.74
CA LEU A 654 -22.54 6.90 -4.30
C LEU A 654 -21.17 6.69 -3.66
N ILE A 655 -20.46 5.62 -4.02
CA ILE A 655 -19.15 5.29 -3.47
C ILE A 655 -18.14 6.39 -3.84
N LEU A 656 -18.08 6.81 -5.11
CA LEU A 656 -17.25 7.95 -5.54
C LEU A 656 -17.56 9.23 -4.74
N GLY A 657 -18.85 9.51 -4.53
CA GLY A 657 -19.30 10.62 -3.70
C GLY A 657 -18.76 10.53 -2.26
N THR A 658 -18.78 9.35 -1.66
CA THR A 658 -18.27 9.15 -0.30
C THR A 658 -16.74 9.16 -0.20
N ILE A 659 -16.02 8.76 -1.25
CA ILE A 659 -14.55 8.94 -1.35
C ILE A 659 -14.21 10.42 -1.30
N ALA A 660 -14.95 11.25 -2.04
CA ALA A 660 -14.78 12.70 -2.01
C ALA A 660 -15.07 13.33 -0.64
N GLU A 661 -15.67 12.59 0.30
CA GLU A 661 -15.87 13.02 1.68
C GLU A 661 -14.81 12.50 2.66
N ALA A 662 -13.88 11.65 2.21
CA ALA A 662 -12.89 11.04 3.07
C ALA A 662 -11.92 12.06 3.67
N GLU A 663 -11.58 11.86 4.94
CA GLU A 663 -10.64 12.66 5.71
C GLU A 663 -9.20 12.13 5.62
N MET A 664 -8.23 12.93 6.05
CA MET A 664 -6.80 12.53 6.04
C MET A 664 -6.51 11.31 6.92
N THR A 665 -7.26 11.11 8.00
CA THR A 665 -7.08 9.99 8.95
C THR A 665 -8.30 9.07 8.95
N GLU A 666 -8.92 8.91 7.78
CA GLU A 666 -10.12 8.09 7.61
C GLU A 666 -9.90 6.65 8.11
N THR A 667 -10.90 6.10 8.80
CA THR A 667 -10.94 4.70 9.26
C THR A 667 -12.01 3.94 8.49
N PHE A 668 -11.98 2.61 8.52
CA PHE A 668 -13.05 1.80 7.91
C PHE A 668 -14.42 2.17 8.47
N SER A 669 -14.54 2.24 9.80
CA SER A 669 -15.81 2.53 10.45
C SER A 669 -16.32 3.94 10.14
N ASP A 670 -15.43 4.94 10.12
CA ASP A 670 -15.81 6.31 9.75
C ASP A 670 -16.26 6.40 8.30
N HIS A 671 -15.61 5.67 7.37
CA HIS A 671 -15.98 5.69 5.96
C HIS A 671 -17.26 4.89 5.67
N ILE A 672 -17.43 3.72 6.28
CA ILE A 672 -18.67 2.92 6.21
C ILE A 672 -19.87 3.73 6.69
N ALA A 673 -19.72 4.50 7.78
CA ALA A 673 -20.77 5.40 8.24
C ALA A 673 -21.15 6.44 7.17
N LYS A 674 -20.20 6.89 6.34
CA LYS A 674 -20.48 7.81 5.22
C LYS A 674 -21.29 7.12 4.13
N ILE A 675 -20.92 5.90 3.75
CA ILE A 675 -21.62 5.04 2.78
C ILE A 675 -23.05 4.78 3.24
N LEU A 676 -23.23 4.22 4.44
CA LEU A 676 -24.55 3.89 4.99
C LEU A 676 -25.47 5.11 5.07
N ALA A 677 -24.93 6.28 5.40
CA ALA A 677 -25.71 7.52 5.45
C ALA A 677 -26.04 8.09 4.05
N ALA A 678 -25.30 7.72 3.00
CA ALA A 678 -25.58 8.14 1.63
C ALA A 678 -26.69 7.29 0.96
N ILE A 679 -26.76 5.99 1.30
CA ILE A 679 -27.66 4.98 0.71
C ILE A 679 -29.14 5.43 0.62
N PRO A 680 -29.79 5.97 1.67
CA PRO A 680 -31.21 6.28 1.63
C PRO A 680 -31.66 7.20 0.50
N GLY A 681 -30.80 8.11 0.08
CA GLY A 681 -31.13 9.06 -0.99
C GLY A 681 -30.54 8.72 -2.35
N THR A 682 -29.92 7.55 -2.49
CA THR A 682 -29.47 7.01 -3.79
C THR A 682 -30.19 5.69 -4.08
N LEU A 683 -29.94 4.63 -3.30
CA LEU A 683 -30.56 3.31 -3.50
C LEU A 683 -31.90 3.14 -2.75
N GLY A 684 -32.12 3.92 -1.69
CA GLY A 684 -33.34 3.88 -0.86
C GLY A 684 -33.11 3.27 0.53
N GLU A 685 -33.98 3.61 1.50
CA GLU A 685 -33.81 3.21 2.91
C GLU A 685 -33.71 1.70 3.14
N SER A 686 -34.34 0.88 2.30
CA SER A 686 -34.31 -0.58 2.44
C SER A 686 -32.92 -1.19 2.26
N TRP A 687 -32.01 -0.50 1.56
CA TRP A 687 -30.66 -0.99 1.28
C TRP A 687 -29.67 -0.80 2.42
N VAL A 688 -30.00 0.03 3.43
CA VAL A 688 -29.09 0.29 4.56
C VAL A 688 -28.80 -0.99 5.33
N GLU A 689 -29.81 -1.83 5.56
CA GLU A 689 -29.64 -3.08 6.29
C GLU A 689 -28.80 -4.10 5.51
N THR A 690 -29.02 -4.19 4.19
CA THR A 690 -28.23 -5.07 3.31
C THR A 690 -26.75 -4.67 3.35
N ALA A 691 -26.46 -3.38 3.19
CA ALA A 691 -25.09 -2.86 3.23
C ALA A 691 -24.44 -3.03 4.61
N ASN A 692 -25.17 -2.71 5.68
CA ASN A 692 -24.65 -2.89 7.03
C ASN A 692 -24.37 -4.38 7.33
N THR A 693 -25.23 -5.29 6.84
CA THR A 693 -25.02 -6.74 7.01
C THR A 693 -23.77 -7.23 6.28
N ALA A 694 -23.48 -6.72 5.08
CA ALA A 694 -22.24 -7.05 4.37
C ALA A 694 -21.01 -6.56 5.17
N PHE A 695 -20.98 -5.29 5.57
CA PHE A 695 -19.87 -4.76 6.37
C PHE A 695 -19.70 -5.46 7.72
N ASP A 696 -20.79 -5.87 8.37
CA ASP A 696 -20.75 -6.61 9.63
C ASP A 696 -20.25 -8.05 9.44
N ARG A 697 -20.51 -8.70 8.28
CA ARG A 697 -19.98 -10.03 7.96
C ARG A 697 -18.46 -10.04 7.82
N HIS A 698 -17.92 -8.98 7.25
CA HIS A 698 -16.48 -8.74 7.12
C HIS A 698 -15.88 -8.06 8.37
N SER A 699 -16.68 -7.74 9.39
CA SER A 699 -16.27 -7.12 10.66
C SER A 699 -15.54 -5.78 10.53
N VAL A 700 -15.73 -5.03 9.44
CA VAL A 700 -15.02 -3.76 9.17
C VAL A 700 -15.71 -2.53 9.79
N ASN A 701 -17.01 -2.62 10.08
CA ASN A 701 -17.79 -1.53 10.70
C ASN A 701 -17.44 -1.25 12.18
N ASN A 702 -16.78 -2.21 12.85
CA ASN A 702 -16.26 -2.07 14.21
C ASN A 702 -15.06 -3.02 14.41
N CYS A 703 -14.02 -2.78 13.62
CA CYS A 703 -12.82 -3.61 13.59
C CYS A 703 -12.07 -3.54 14.94
N VAL A 704 -12.30 -4.54 15.81
CA VAL A 704 -11.55 -4.71 17.05
C VAL A 704 -10.31 -5.55 16.72
N ARG A 705 -9.13 -4.92 16.70
CA ARG A 705 -7.86 -5.56 16.29
C ARG A 705 -7.25 -6.43 17.41
N VAL A 706 -8.01 -7.46 17.80
CA VAL A 706 -7.62 -8.47 18.80
C VAL A 706 -7.81 -9.87 18.22
N TYR A 707 -6.73 -10.60 18.09
CA TYR A 707 -6.72 -11.95 17.54
C TYR A 707 -6.60 -13.00 18.64
N ASP A 708 -7.50 -13.97 18.65
CA ASP A 708 -7.52 -15.08 19.60
C ASP A 708 -6.41 -16.09 19.25
N LEU A 709 -5.23 -15.90 19.84
CA LEU A 709 -4.05 -16.75 19.60
C LEU A 709 -4.14 -18.07 20.38
N VAL A 710 -4.68 -18.01 21.60
CA VAL A 710 -4.86 -19.17 22.48
C VAL A 710 -6.25 -19.12 23.11
N ALA A 711 -6.96 -20.24 23.02
CA ALA A 711 -8.24 -20.43 23.68
C ALA A 711 -8.13 -21.49 24.79
N ALA A 712 -8.76 -21.20 25.94
CA ALA A 712 -8.91 -22.17 27.01
C ALA A 712 -10.12 -23.06 26.71
N GLU A 713 -9.89 -24.37 26.64
CA GLU A 713 -10.90 -25.36 26.31
C GLU A 713 -11.62 -25.86 27.57
N GLU A 714 -12.89 -26.28 27.41
CA GLU A 714 -13.69 -26.81 28.53
C GLU A 714 -13.07 -28.06 29.17
N ASN A 715 -12.23 -28.79 28.44
CA ASN A 715 -11.54 -29.99 28.92
C ASN A 715 -10.28 -29.69 29.77
N GLY A 716 -10.01 -28.41 30.07
CA GLY A 716 -8.83 -27.97 30.83
C GLY A 716 -7.54 -27.93 30.02
N GLN A 717 -7.62 -27.98 28.69
CA GLN A 717 -6.48 -27.81 27.77
C GLN A 717 -6.50 -26.40 27.16
N ALA A 718 -5.44 -26.08 26.42
CA ALA A 718 -5.38 -24.89 25.59
C ALA A 718 -5.26 -25.31 24.12
N SER A 719 -6.01 -24.68 23.24
CA SER A 719 -5.82 -24.75 21.80
C SER A 719 -5.12 -23.48 21.31
N THR A 720 -4.33 -23.60 20.24
CA THR A 720 -3.68 -22.45 19.62
C THR A 720 -4.16 -22.27 18.20
N ASN A 721 -4.28 -21.01 17.80
CA ASN A 721 -4.65 -20.58 16.47
C ASN A 721 -3.50 -19.72 15.94
N PRO A 722 -2.51 -20.28 15.24
CA PRO A 722 -1.34 -19.53 14.81
C PRO A 722 -1.69 -18.43 13.81
N LYS A 723 -1.13 -17.22 13.98
CA LYS A 723 -1.22 -16.14 13.00
C LYS A 723 -0.09 -16.28 11.99
N ALA A 724 -0.44 -16.46 10.71
CA ALA A 724 0.53 -16.73 9.65
C ALA A 724 1.53 -15.59 9.46
N MET A 725 1.06 -14.34 9.45
CA MET A 725 1.88 -13.17 9.19
C MET A 725 1.35 -11.93 9.93
N LEU A 726 2.26 -11.02 10.30
CA LEU A 726 1.95 -9.67 10.78
C LEU A 726 3.12 -8.73 10.44
N MET A 727 2.82 -7.57 9.88
CA MET A 727 3.77 -6.49 9.60
C MET A 727 3.65 -5.42 10.68
N GLN A 728 4.68 -5.28 11.49
CA GLN A 728 4.76 -4.27 12.55
C GLN A 728 5.55 -3.05 12.04
N PRO A 729 4.97 -1.84 12.03
CA PRO A 729 5.65 -0.66 11.52
C PRO A 729 6.76 -0.18 12.45
N ALA A 730 7.70 0.57 11.89
CA ALA A 730 8.67 1.36 12.66
C ALA A 730 7.98 2.57 13.33
N PRO A 731 8.46 3.06 14.48
CA PRO A 731 7.96 4.30 15.09
C PRO A 731 8.01 5.49 14.11
N SER A 732 9.05 5.58 13.28
CA SER A 732 9.23 6.63 12.28
C SER A 732 8.19 6.61 11.16
N SER A 733 7.65 5.45 10.80
CA SER A 733 6.60 5.30 9.78
C SER A 733 5.25 5.83 10.25
N VAL A 734 4.95 5.70 11.55
CA VAL A 734 3.70 6.18 12.16
C VAL A 734 3.84 7.50 12.90
N GLY A 735 5.06 8.04 12.96
CA GLY A 735 5.34 9.35 13.57
C GLY A 735 5.34 9.36 15.10
N LEU A 736 5.54 8.21 15.74
CA LEU A 736 5.48 8.04 17.20
C LEU A 736 6.86 7.74 17.79
N ASP A 737 7.01 7.89 19.11
CA ASP A 737 8.25 7.55 19.83
C ASP A 737 8.45 6.02 19.98
N LEU A 738 7.36 5.28 19.84
CA LEU A 738 7.22 3.82 19.86
C LEU A 738 6.10 3.51 18.88
N ALA A 739 6.16 2.40 18.15
CA ALA A 739 5.01 1.93 17.38
C ALA A 739 4.19 0.94 18.24
N PRO A 740 2.96 1.31 18.66
CA PRO A 740 1.98 0.38 19.22
C PRO A 740 1.67 -0.78 18.27
N PRO A 741 1.04 -1.86 18.75
CA PRO A 741 0.77 -3.01 17.91
C PRO A 741 -0.17 -2.63 16.77
N VAL A 742 -0.03 -3.28 15.62
CA VAL A 742 -1.11 -3.30 14.62
C VAL A 742 -2.30 -4.10 15.15
N MET A 743 -2.01 -5.16 15.90
CA MET A 743 -2.95 -6.13 16.42
C MET A 743 -2.50 -6.67 17.79
N GLN A 744 -3.44 -6.85 18.70
CA GLN A 744 -3.19 -7.49 19.99
C GLN A 744 -3.52 -8.98 19.92
N PHE A 745 -2.79 -9.81 20.65
CA PHE A 745 -3.08 -11.25 20.77
C PHE A 745 -3.74 -11.53 22.10
N LYS A 746 -4.92 -12.16 22.07
CA LYS A 746 -5.58 -12.69 23.25
C LYS A 746 -5.07 -14.10 23.52
N VAL A 747 -4.58 -14.31 24.74
CA VAL A 747 -4.05 -15.59 25.22
C VAL A 747 -4.89 -16.00 26.42
N SER A 748 -5.88 -16.86 26.19
CA SER A 748 -6.75 -17.39 27.24
C SER A 748 -6.25 -18.79 27.63
N VAL A 749 -5.87 -18.97 28.90
CA VAL A 749 -5.28 -20.23 29.38
C VAL A 749 -6.13 -20.84 30.50
N PRO A 750 -6.23 -22.18 30.57
CA PRO A 750 -6.95 -22.86 31.63
C PRO A 750 -6.21 -22.72 32.97
N ALA A 751 -6.92 -23.05 34.04
CA ALA A 751 -6.34 -23.18 35.39
C ALA A 751 -5.16 -24.17 35.40
N ASN A 752 -4.18 -23.89 36.26
CA ASN A 752 -2.93 -24.67 36.39
C ASN A 752 -2.05 -24.65 35.13
N THR A 753 -2.10 -23.56 34.37
CA THR A 753 -1.11 -23.28 33.34
C THR A 753 0.10 -22.64 34.00
N ASP A 754 1.27 -23.25 33.93
CA ASP A 754 2.49 -22.72 34.56
C ASP A 754 3.26 -21.83 33.59
N ASP A 755 3.70 -22.38 32.45
CA ASP A 755 4.54 -21.67 31.49
C ASP A 755 3.81 -21.35 30.19
N ILE A 756 3.94 -20.11 29.72
CA ILE A 756 3.52 -19.66 28.40
C ILE A 756 4.73 -19.11 27.66
N THR A 757 4.97 -19.56 26.43
CA THR A 757 6.02 -18.97 25.58
C THR A 757 5.46 -18.63 24.21
N LEU A 758 5.51 -17.34 23.86
CA LEU A 758 5.23 -16.88 22.51
C LEU A 758 6.41 -17.18 21.60
N ILE A 759 6.14 -17.59 20.38
CA ILE A 759 7.14 -17.94 19.37
C ILE A 759 6.74 -17.40 18.01
N TRP A 760 7.71 -16.92 17.23
CA TRP A 760 7.52 -16.52 15.82
C TRP A 760 8.87 -16.55 15.09
N SER A 761 8.83 -16.43 13.77
CA SER A 761 10.01 -16.10 12.95
C SER A 761 9.93 -14.63 12.54
N GLN A 762 11.06 -13.93 12.50
CA GLN A 762 11.08 -12.48 12.24
C GLN A 762 12.11 -12.11 11.18
N ALA A 763 11.69 -11.28 10.22
CA ALA A 763 12.57 -10.60 9.27
C ALA A 763 12.61 -9.08 9.55
N ALA A 764 13.66 -8.41 9.08
CA ALA A 764 13.68 -6.95 9.04
C ALA A 764 12.56 -6.46 8.12
N GLY A 765 11.81 -5.44 8.53
CA GLY A 765 10.71 -4.89 7.73
C GLY A 765 11.20 -3.84 6.74
N GLY A 766 10.79 -3.96 5.48
CA GLY A 766 11.02 -2.97 4.41
C GLY A 766 11.24 -3.62 3.04
N GLY A 767 10.24 -3.53 2.17
CA GLY A 767 10.30 -3.82 0.73
C GLY A 767 10.62 -5.27 0.31
N LEU A 768 10.27 -5.57 -0.95
CA LEU A 768 10.25 -6.86 -1.66
C LEU A 768 11.48 -7.78 -1.51
N PHE A 769 12.62 -7.29 -0.97
CA PHE A 769 13.90 -8.01 -0.93
C PHE A 769 14.52 -8.21 0.46
N GLY A 770 13.78 -7.97 1.56
CA GLY A 770 14.16 -8.42 2.91
C GLY A 770 15.66 -8.28 3.23
N GLY A 771 16.11 -7.06 3.52
CA GLY A 771 17.51 -6.78 3.83
C GLY A 771 17.66 -5.92 5.08
N GLY A 772 18.38 -6.43 6.09
CA GLY A 772 18.70 -5.67 7.30
C GLY A 772 18.85 -6.54 8.54
N ASP A 773 19.38 -5.95 9.61
CA ASP A 773 19.47 -6.62 10.90
C ASP A 773 18.07 -6.75 11.52
N VAL A 774 17.73 -7.95 11.98
CA VAL A 774 16.47 -8.22 12.68
C VAL A 774 16.47 -7.48 14.02
N THR A 775 15.63 -6.46 14.16
CA THR A 775 15.53 -5.65 15.39
C THR A 775 14.59 -6.32 16.40
N PRO A 776 15.02 -6.57 17.65
CA PRO A 776 14.15 -7.18 18.66
C PRO A 776 12.91 -6.34 18.95
N LEU A 777 11.73 -6.97 18.90
CA LEU A 777 10.49 -6.36 19.34
C LEU A 777 10.37 -6.36 20.86
N LYS A 778 9.54 -5.44 21.38
CA LYS A 778 9.13 -5.43 22.79
C LYS A 778 7.76 -6.07 22.94
N VAL A 779 7.57 -6.83 24.00
CA VAL A 779 6.31 -7.55 24.28
C VAL A 779 5.70 -7.01 25.56
N LEU A 780 4.53 -6.38 25.44
CA LEU A 780 3.71 -6.00 26.59
C LEU A 780 2.69 -7.11 26.84
N VAL A 781 2.67 -7.66 28.06
CA VAL A 781 1.69 -8.65 28.51
C VAL A 781 0.87 -8.06 29.64
N ALA A 782 -0.45 -8.01 29.48
CA ALA A 782 -1.38 -7.54 30.51
C ALA A 782 -2.42 -8.61 30.83
N GLU A 783 -2.57 -8.97 32.11
CA GLU A 783 -3.65 -9.83 32.61
C GLU A 783 -4.95 -9.03 32.67
N THR A 784 -5.86 -9.26 31.72
CA THR A 784 -7.12 -8.53 31.58
C THR A 784 -8.05 -9.29 30.62
N ASP A 785 -9.36 -9.19 30.82
CA ASP A 785 -10.37 -9.73 29.90
C ASP A 785 -10.73 -8.77 28.76
N ALA A 786 -10.34 -7.50 28.90
CA ALA A 786 -10.60 -6.45 27.91
C ALA A 786 -9.30 -6.02 27.20
N PRO A 787 -9.38 -5.57 25.93
CA PRO A 787 -8.22 -5.10 25.18
C PRO A 787 -7.50 -3.94 25.88
N ILE A 788 -6.19 -3.85 25.63
CA ILE A 788 -5.39 -2.70 26.08
C ILE A 788 -5.78 -1.49 25.22
N GLU A 789 -6.05 -0.35 25.86
CA GLU A 789 -6.34 0.91 25.17
C GLU A 789 -5.10 1.81 25.13
N TRP A 790 -4.73 2.28 23.95
CA TRP A 790 -3.61 3.20 23.74
C TRP A 790 -4.09 4.65 23.72
N LYS A 791 -3.39 5.51 24.46
CA LYS A 791 -3.55 6.97 24.37
C LYS A 791 -2.24 7.60 23.94
N TYR A 792 -2.32 8.69 23.20
CA TYR A 792 -1.18 9.34 22.59
C TYR A 792 -0.94 10.69 23.27
N GLU A 793 0.01 10.70 24.20
CA GLU A 793 0.28 11.79 25.13
C GLU A 793 1.59 12.51 24.77
N GLY A 794 2.02 13.45 25.63
CA GLY A 794 3.28 14.17 25.46
C GLY A 794 3.25 15.26 24.38
N PRO A 795 4.41 15.86 24.05
CA PRO A 795 4.51 16.90 23.03
C PRO A 795 3.97 16.41 21.69
N ASN A 796 3.00 17.15 21.14
CA ASN A 796 2.31 16.83 19.87
C ASN A 796 1.58 15.47 19.84
N GLY A 797 1.34 14.83 21.00
CA GLY A 797 0.62 13.56 21.08
C GLY A 797 1.36 12.38 20.45
N ARG A 798 2.69 12.30 20.65
CA ARG A 798 3.56 11.30 20.00
C ARG A 798 3.98 10.14 20.90
N THR A 799 3.71 10.24 22.20
CA THR A 799 4.12 9.24 23.19
C THR A 799 2.96 8.30 23.45
N PRO A 800 3.00 7.03 22.99
CA PRO A 800 1.93 6.08 23.22
C PRO A 800 2.01 5.51 24.63
N THR A 801 0.89 5.56 25.35
CA THR A 801 0.76 5.09 26.74
C THR A 801 -0.39 4.07 26.81
N PRO A 802 -0.16 2.84 27.31
CA PRO A 802 -1.19 1.80 27.43
C PRO A 802 -2.04 1.95 28.72
N TYR A 803 -3.34 1.68 28.59
CA TYR A 803 -4.34 1.73 29.65
C TYR A 803 -5.19 0.45 29.65
N PHE A 804 -5.65 0.05 30.82
CA PHE A 804 -6.76 -0.89 30.95
C PHE A 804 -8.07 -0.20 30.56
N ALA A 805 -9.09 -1.00 30.22
CA ALA A 805 -10.41 -0.49 29.84
C ALA A 805 -11.11 0.34 30.94
N ASP A 806 -10.72 0.20 32.21
CA ASP A 806 -11.21 1.02 33.31
C ASP A 806 -10.54 2.41 33.40
N GLY A 807 -9.59 2.69 32.52
CA GLY A 807 -8.83 3.93 32.42
C GLY A 807 -7.60 4.00 33.33
N SER A 808 -7.28 2.95 34.09
CA SER A 808 -6.02 2.86 34.83
C SER A 808 -4.84 2.53 33.89
N THR A 809 -3.64 3.01 34.22
CA THR A 809 -2.44 2.78 33.39
C THR A 809 -1.97 1.34 33.49
N VAL A 810 -1.62 0.72 32.36
CA VAL A 810 -0.90 -0.57 32.38
C VAL A 810 0.54 -0.30 32.82
N PRO A 811 1.08 -1.01 33.83
CA PRO A 811 2.48 -0.88 34.22
C PRO A 811 3.39 -1.21 33.04
N PHE A 812 4.05 -0.21 32.47
CA PHE A 812 4.88 -0.33 31.28
C PHE A 812 6.05 0.64 31.36
N ASP A 813 7.28 0.12 31.37
CA ASP A 813 8.49 0.92 31.18
C ASP A 813 9.14 0.49 29.87
N ILE A 814 9.08 1.36 28.86
CA ILE A 814 9.66 1.09 27.55
C ILE A 814 11.16 0.80 27.61
N GLN A 815 11.88 1.23 28.65
CA GLN A 815 13.33 0.99 28.81
C GLN A 815 13.65 -0.34 29.50
N ALA A 816 12.64 -1.08 29.95
CA ALA A 816 12.79 -2.33 30.67
C ALA A 816 13.32 -3.44 29.75
N SER A 817 14.46 -4.02 30.12
CA SER A 817 15.14 -5.06 29.33
C SER A 817 14.36 -6.39 29.26
N GLU A 818 13.52 -6.64 30.25
CA GLU A 818 12.67 -7.83 30.35
C GLU A 818 11.55 -7.87 29.31
N LEU A 819 11.22 -6.73 28.68
CA LEU A 819 10.22 -6.67 27.62
C LEU A 819 10.79 -7.07 26.25
N ILE A 820 12.11 -7.16 26.11
CA ILE A 820 12.78 -7.41 24.83
C ILE A 820 12.67 -8.90 24.49
N ALA A 821 12.10 -9.19 23.32
CA ALA A 821 12.02 -10.55 22.80
C ALA A 821 13.40 -11.15 22.50
N SER A 822 13.57 -12.44 22.79
CA SER A 822 14.83 -13.14 22.55
C SER A 822 14.93 -13.55 21.08
N VAL A 823 15.82 -12.90 20.33
CA VAL A 823 16.07 -13.16 18.90
C VAL A 823 17.22 -14.15 18.75
N GLY A 824 16.99 -15.23 18.01
CA GLY A 824 17.99 -16.23 17.64
C GLY A 824 18.91 -15.78 16.49
N ALA A 825 19.69 -16.72 15.96
CA ALA A 825 20.50 -16.44 14.77
C ALA A 825 19.62 -16.38 13.52
N THR A 826 19.83 -15.37 12.67
CA THR A 826 19.19 -15.25 11.37
C THR A 826 19.60 -16.41 10.47
N ASP A 827 18.62 -17.03 9.83
CA ASP A 827 18.82 -17.99 8.76
C ASP A 827 19.27 -17.27 7.50
N ASN A 828 20.42 -17.68 6.95
CA ASN A 828 21.00 -17.06 5.77
C ASN A 828 20.19 -17.30 4.49
N ASN A 829 19.30 -18.29 4.46
CA ASN A 829 18.50 -18.60 3.29
C ASN A 829 17.20 -17.80 3.26
N SER A 830 16.49 -17.72 4.39
CA SER A 830 15.20 -17.04 4.48
C SER A 830 15.31 -15.58 4.97
N GLY A 831 16.45 -15.18 5.53
CA GLY A 831 16.61 -13.88 6.18
C GLY A 831 15.81 -13.75 7.49
N GLN A 832 15.23 -14.84 7.99
CA GLN A 832 14.38 -14.85 9.19
C GLN A 832 15.16 -15.33 10.42
N ALA A 833 14.92 -14.74 11.58
CA ALA A 833 15.43 -15.22 12.87
C ALA A 833 14.28 -15.78 13.74
N PRO A 834 14.45 -16.93 14.41
CA PRO A 834 13.46 -17.42 15.36
C PRO A 834 13.46 -16.52 16.60
N VAL A 835 12.27 -16.17 17.08
CA VAL A 835 12.07 -15.29 18.23
C VAL A 835 11.18 -15.98 19.25
N ASN A 836 11.48 -15.79 20.54
CA ASN A 836 10.63 -16.27 21.62
C ASN A 836 10.53 -15.27 22.77
N TYR A 837 9.42 -15.32 23.48
CA TYR A 837 9.15 -14.53 24.66
C TYR A 837 8.40 -15.35 25.72
N PRO A 838 9.09 -15.90 26.73
CA PRO A 838 8.46 -16.61 27.83
C PRO A 838 7.87 -15.64 28.85
N PHE A 839 6.67 -15.93 29.35
CA PHE A 839 6.09 -15.26 30.52
C PHE A 839 5.34 -16.28 31.38
N ASN A 840 5.41 -16.09 32.70
CA ASN A 840 4.90 -17.05 33.68
C ASN A 840 3.43 -16.77 33.99
N ASN A 841 2.64 -17.83 34.15
CA ASN A 841 1.33 -17.79 34.76
C ASN A 841 1.35 -18.57 36.09
N ASP A 842 1.77 -17.94 37.19
CA ASP A 842 1.70 -18.56 38.52
C ASP A 842 0.24 -18.53 39.06
N SER A 843 -0.70 -19.23 38.40
CA SER A 843 -2.10 -19.21 38.82
C SER A 843 -2.85 -20.53 38.73
N CYS A 844 -3.60 -20.78 39.80
CA CYS A 844 -4.58 -21.86 39.92
C CYS A 844 -5.91 -21.57 39.25
N ASP A 845 -6.08 -20.36 38.73
CA ASP A 845 -7.30 -19.92 38.06
C ASP A 845 -7.05 -19.80 36.55
N ALA A 846 -8.12 -19.95 35.78
CA ALA A 846 -8.07 -19.62 34.36
C ALA A 846 -7.84 -18.11 34.20
N LYS A 847 -7.05 -17.74 33.19
CA LYS A 847 -6.66 -16.34 32.97
C LYS A 847 -6.71 -15.95 31.50
N THR A 848 -6.93 -14.66 31.29
CA THR A 848 -6.85 -14.01 29.99
C THR A 848 -5.72 -13.00 30.01
N TYR A 849 -4.88 -13.05 28.99
CA TYR A 849 -3.86 -12.06 28.72
C TYR A 849 -4.11 -11.38 27.39
N HIS A 850 -3.89 -10.07 27.34
CA HIS A 850 -3.72 -9.33 26.09
C HIS A 850 -2.24 -9.03 25.90
N VAL A 851 -1.71 -9.43 24.75
CA VAL A 851 -0.31 -9.27 24.37
C VAL A 851 -0.20 -8.27 23.23
N SER A 852 0.68 -7.29 23.37
CA SER A 852 1.01 -6.33 22.31
C SER A 852 2.48 -6.46 21.91
N LEU A 853 2.74 -6.59 20.61
CA LEU A 853 4.08 -6.57 20.03
C LEU A 853 4.38 -5.14 19.58
N LEU A 854 5.50 -4.58 20.03
CA LEU A 854 5.82 -3.16 19.92
C LEU A 854 7.18 -3.00 19.25
N SER A 855 7.29 -2.04 18.33
CA SER A 855 8.59 -1.67 17.76
C SER A 855 9.10 -0.37 18.36
N SER A 856 10.40 -0.33 18.69
CA SER A 856 11.10 0.88 19.16
C SER A 856 12.15 1.41 18.19
N GLU A 857 12.42 0.71 17.09
CA GLU A 857 13.50 1.07 16.15
C GLU A 857 13.06 0.93 14.70
N GLY A 858 12.97 -0.30 14.20
CA GLY A 858 12.67 -0.63 12.81
C GLY A 858 11.34 -1.34 12.64
N SER A 859 10.86 -1.41 11.40
CA SER A 859 9.74 -2.28 11.05
C SER A 859 10.17 -3.75 11.15
N ALA A 860 9.21 -4.63 11.38
CA ALA A 860 9.44 -6.07 11.44
C ALA A 860 8.32 -6.81 10.71
N THR A 861 8.67 -7.85 9.99
CA THR A 861 7.70 -8.82 9.47
C THR A 861 7.79 -10.08 10.29
N LEU A 862 6.68 -10.48 10.88
CA LEU A 862 6.57 -11.64 11.75
C LEU A 862 5.82 -12.74 11.01
N TYR A 863 6.30 -13.97 11.15
CA TYR A 863 5.74 -15.16 10.53
C TYR A 863 5.44 -16.23 11.58
N ASN A 864 4.37 -16.99 11.39
CA ASN A 864 3.99 -18.14 12.20
C ASN A 864 3.94 -17.83 13.71
N ILE A 865 3.29 -16.71 14.07
CA ILE A 865 3.13 -16.29 15.46
C ILE A 865 2.25 -17.31 16.17
N ASN A 866 2.79 -17.93 17.22
CA ASN A 866 2.14 -19.00 17.96
C ASN A 866 2.51 -18.92 19.45
N ALA A 867 1.88 -19.76 20.26
CA ALA A 867 2.20 -19.92 21.66
C ALA A 867 2.43 -21.40 21.99
N THR A 868 3.27 -21.65 22.98
CA THR A 868 3.35 -22.95 23.67
C THR A 868 2.84 -22.75 25.09
N VAL A 869 1.97 -23.66 25.53
CA VAL A 869 1.28 -23.57 26.82
C VAL A 869 1.47 -24.88 27.56
N SER A 870 2.02 -24.82 28.78
CA SER A 870 2.21 -25.97 29.65
C SER A 870 1.19 -25.96 30.79
N VAL A 871 0.29 -26.96 30.81
CA VAL A 871 -0.69 -27.15 31.88
C VAL A 871 -0.22 -28.25 32.81
N ASP A 872 0.10 -27.91 34.06
CA ASP A 872 0.41 -28.89 35.12
C ASP A 872 -0.76 -29.01 36.10
N ALA A 873 -1.58 -30.05 35.92
CA ALA A 873 -2.71 -30.35 36.81
C ALA A 873 -2.34 -30.57 38.30
N LYS A 874 -1.05 -30.60 38.67
CA LYS A 874 -0.58 -30.77 40.06
C LYS A 874 -0.06 -29.49 40.71
N ALA A 875 0.15 -28.39 39.97
CA ALA A 875 0.80 -27.18 40.49
C ALA A 875 0.03 -26.53 41.67
N CYS A 876 -1.31 -26.64 41.66
CA CYS A 876 -2.18 -26.08 42.70
C CYS A 876 -2.67 -27.09 43.75
N GLY A 877 -2.09 -28.29 43.75
CA GLY A 877 -2.37 -29.34 44.72
C GLY A 877 -1.80 -29.01 46.10
N GLY A 878 -2.46 -28.13 46.85
CA GLY A 878 -2.36 -28.07 48.29
C GLY A 878 -2.94 -29.35 48.89
N GLY A 879 -2.10 -30.37 49.05
CA GLY A 879 -2.48 -31.63 49.69
C GLY A 879 -3.01 -31.38 51.10
N THR A 880 -4.29 -31.63 51.32
CA THR A 880 -4.71 -32.23 52.59
C THR A 880 -4.44 -33.71 52.46
N GLU A 881 -3.20 -34.14 52.72
CA GLU A 881 -2.99 -35.46 53.27
C GLU A 881 -3.61 -35.43 54.66
N GLU A 882 -4.87 -35.86 54.77
CA GLU A 882 -5.38 -36.39 56.03
C GLU A 882 -4.48 -37.57 56.37
N GLU A 883 -3.60 -37.36 57.35
CA GLU A 883 -2.97 -38.40 58.15
C GLU A 883 -4.08 -39.31 58.70
N LEU A 884 -4.45 -40.34 57.94
CA LEU A 884 -5.07 -41.53 58.48
C LEU A 884 -3.93 -42.48 58.89
N GLU A 885 -3.43 -42.24 60.10
CA GLU A 885 -2.75 -43.26 60.89
C GLU A 885 -3.68 -44.49 60.97
N GLY A 886 -3.41 -45.48 60.14
CA GLY A 886 -4.02 -46.81 60.16
C GLY A 886 -2.94 -47.81 60.52
N GLU A 887 -2.92 -48.22 61.78
CA GLU A 887 -2.01 -49.18 62.38
C GLU A 887 -1.86 -50.46 61.55
N THR A 888 -0.61 -50.89 61.40
CA THR A 888 -0.20 -52.18 60.89
C THR A 888 -0.63 -53.30 61.85
N GLU A 889 -1.43 -54.25 61.38
CA GLU A 889 -1.42 -55.62 61.89
C GLU A 889 -1.20 -56.59 60.73
N GLU A 890 -0.08 -57.31 60.83
CA GLU A 890 0.26 -58.49 60.04
C GLU A 890 -0.64 -59.66 60.47
N GLU A 891 -1.30 -60.34 59.54
CA GLU A 891 -1.55 -61.78 59.65
C GLU A 891 -1.42 -62.46 58.28
N ASP A 892 -0.51 -63.43 58.25
CA ASP A 892 -0.36 -64.52 57.27
C ASP A 892 -1.70 -65.25 57.04
N ASP A 893 -2.00 -65.63 55.79
CA ASP A 893 -2.20 -67.04 55.47
C ASP A 893 -2.33 -67.28 53.96
N SER A 894 -1.76 -68.43 53.56
CA SER A 894 -1.69 -69.02 52.23
C SER A 894 -3.06 -69.45 51.67
N ASP A 895 -3.21 -69.44 50.34
CA ASP A 895 -3.49 -70.67 49.58
C ASP A 895 -3.48 -70.48 48.06
N GLU A 896 -2.96 -71.52 47.39
CA GLU A 896 -2.93 -71.76 45.95
C GLU A 896 -4.34 -72.06 45.40
N ASP A 897 -4.67 -71.58 44.20
CA ASP A 897 -5.02 -72.48 43.08
C ASP A 897 -5.25 -71.76 41.74
N ALA A 898 -4.86 -72.47 40.68
CA ALA A 898 -4.79 -72.08 39.29
C ALA A 898 -6.14 -71.86 38.60
N VAL A 899 -6.16 -71.13 37.46
CA VAL A 899 -6.61 -71.58 36.12
C VAL A 899 -6.19 -70.53 35.05
N ALA A 900 -5.44 -70.99 34.04
CA ALA A 900 -5.41 -70.42 32.68
C ALA A 900 -6.13 -71.40 31.73
N PRO A 901 -6.69 -70.99 30.57
CA PRO A 901 -5.90 -70.83 29.33
C PRO A 901 -6.38 -69.66 28.42
N ALA A 902 -5.50 -68.91 27.75
CA ALA A 902 -4.86 -69.13 26.43
C ALA A 902 -5.76 -68.94 25.18
N ALA A 903 -5.38 -67.97 24.32
CA ALA A 903 -5.33 -67.99 22.85
C ALA A 903 -4.79 -66.59 22.41
N GLN A 904 -3.58 -66.36 21.90
CA GLN A 904 -2.79 -66.89 20.77
C GLN A 904 -3.36 -66.63 19.36
N GLY A 905 -2.54 -65.97 18.54
CA GLY A 905 -2.63 -65.73 17.09
C GLY A 905 -1.94 -64.39 16.74
N CYS A 906 -0.60 -64.28 16.69
CA CYS A 906 0.30 -64.57 15.54
C CYS A 906 -0.30 -64.10 14.20
N GLY A 907 0.29 -63.22 13.38
CA GLY A 907 1.69 -62.87 13.17
C GLY A 907 2.05 -63.14 11.71
N CYS A 908 2.66 -62.19 11.00
CA CYS A 908 3.56 -62.44 9.87
C CYS A 908 4.41 -61.20 9.58
N ASN A 909 5.69 -61.46 9.38
CA ASN A 909 6.79 -60.54 9.16
C ASN A 909 7.56 -61.01 7.90
N SER A 910 8.48 -60.18 7.39
CA SER A 910 9.46 -60.40 6.30
C SER A 910 8.93 -60.30 4.86
N SER A 911 9.65 -59.75 3.88
CA SER A 911 11.11 -59.78 3.68
C SER A 911 11.63 -58.75 2.66
N ASP A 912 12.91 -58.41 2.83
CA ASP A 912 13.86 -57.74 1.93
C ASP A 912 13.91 -58.20 0.45
N ASN A 913 14.27 -57.27 -0.46
CA ASN A 913 15.41 -57.35 -1.41
C ASN A 913 15.42 -56.08 -2.31
N SER A 914 16.41 -55.20 -2.30
CA SER A 914 17.81 -55.27 -2.79
C SER A 914 18.03 -54.95 -4.29
N GLN A 915 18.83 -53.91 -4.53
CA GLN A 915 19.86 -53.71 -5.58
C GLN A 915 19.51 -53.31 -7.03
N SER A 916 19.97 -52.10 -7.41
CA SER A 916 21.12 -51.83 -8.31
C SER A 916 21.41 -50.30 -8.33
N LYS A 917 22.51 -49.73 -7.83
CA LYS A 917 23.86 -49.53 -8.46
C LYS A 917 23.74 -49.22 -9.96
N ALA A 918 24.30 -48.19 -10.61
CA ALA A 918 25.45 -47.27 -10.42
C ALA A 918 25.33 -46.21 -11.57
N THR A 919 25.79 -44.94 -11.55
CA THR A 919 27.17 -44.38 -11.59
C THR A 919 27.00 -42.86 -11.85
N LEU A 920 27.39 -41.93 -10.96
CA LEU A 920 28.67 -41.17 -10.93
C LEU A 920 28.92 -40.21 -12.13
N TYR A 921 28.99 -38.88 -11.88
CA TYR A 921 30.08 -37.94 -12.23
C TYR A 921 29.61 -36.47 -12.30
N PHE A 922 30.01 -35.64 -11.31
CA PHE A 922 30.66 -34.30 -11.42
C PHE A 922 30.39 -33.45 -10.17
N LEU A 923 31.26 -33.56 -9.17
CA LEU A 923 31.38 -32.60 -8.07
C LEU A 923 32.80 -32.70 -7.51
N PHE A 924 33.71 -31.96 -8.13
CA PHE A 924 35.08 -31.77 -7.66
C PHE A 924 35.56 -30.41 -8.19
N VAL A 925 35.66 -29.44 -7.28
CA VAL A 925 36.58 -28.28 -7.20
C VAL A 925 35.85 -27.21 -6.39
N LEU A 926 36.03 -27.24 -5.06
CA LEU A 926 36.02 -26.08 -4.13
C LEU A 926 36.27 -26.55 -2.68
N LEU A 927 37.14 -27.55 -2.51
CA LEU A 927 37.62 -28.00 -1.20
C LEU A 927 39.14 -28.09 -1.28
N LEU A 928 39.81 -26.95 -1.44
CA LEU A 928 41.25 -26.79 -1.20
C LEU A 928 41.56 -25.28 -1.20
N LEU A 929 41.42 -24.65 -0.03
CA LEU A 929 42.36 -23.67 0.56
C LEU A 929 41.81 -23.17 1.91
N GLY A 930 41.47 -24.11 2.78
CA GLY A 930 41.30 -23.87 4.22
C GLY A 930 42.52 -24.43 4.95
N PHE A 931 43.09 -23.61 5.84
CA PHE A 931 44.18 -23.86 6.79
C PHE A 931 45.62 -23.62 6.32
N PHE A 932 46.15 -22.43 6.66
CA PHE A 932 47.30 -22.34 7.56
C PHE A 932 47.31 -21.03 8.38
N ASN A 933 47.42 -21.22 9.71
CA ASN A 933 47.98 -20.35 10.75
C ASN A 933 47.24 -19.10 11.28
N ARG A 934 46.57 -19.32 12.42
CA ARG A 934 46.68 -18.48 13.62
C ARG A 934 48.14 -18.34 14.07
N ARG A 935 48.64 -17.11 14.23
CA ARG A 935 49.52 -16.70 15.35
C ARG A 935 49.54 -15.17 15.42
N GLY A 936 49.17 -14.65 16.59
CA GLY A 936 48.84 -13.23 16.77
C GLY A 936 50.01 -12.28 16.92
N LEU A 937 49.67 -11.01 17.11
CA LEU A 937 50.50 -10.00 17.76
C LEU A 937 49.60 -8.91 18.37
N LYS A 938 49.81 -8.68 19.67
CA LYS A 938 49.35 -7.51 20.42
C LYS A 938 50.01 -6.24 19.87
N GLY A 939 49.25 -5.14 19.81
CA GLY A 939 49.81 -3.77 19.72
C GLY A 939 48.69 -2.75 19.49
N ARG A 940 48.05 -2.20 20.52
CA ARG A 940 48.36 -0.92 21.21
C ARG A 940 47.78 0.32 20.48
N ARG A 941 46.77 0.91 21.14
CA ARG A 941 46.24 2.29 21.06
C ARG A 941 47.13 3.31 20.34
N THR A 942 46.49 4.18 19.55
CA THR A 942 46.53 5.65 19.71
C THR A 942 45.40 6.33 18.93
N ILE A 943 44.55 7.05 19.66
CA ILE A 943 43.77 8.26 19.29
C ILE A 943 44.79 9.41 19.06
N PRO A 944 44.61 10.42 18.19
CA PRO A 944 43.44 11.29 17.95
C PRO A 944 42.58 10.93 16.76
#